data_AF-R6DIU7-F1
#
_entry.id   AF-R6DIU7-F1
#
_cell.length_a   1.000
_cell.length_b   1.000
_cell.length_c   1.000
_cell.angle_alpha   90.00
_cell.angle_beta   90.00
_cell.angle_gamma   90.00
#
_symmetry.space_group_name_H-M   'P 1'
#
loop_
_entity.id
_entity.type
_entity.pdbx_description
1 polymer ?
#
loop_
_entity_poly.entity_id
_entity_poly.type
_entity_poly.pdbx_seq_one_letter_code
_entity_poly.pdbx_strand_id
1 'polypeptide(L)'
;MKIPRKEREKTGRYIKKLKDTITENKEGNAKKKEKRMKKITKAGVYLSLAAMLVLGTETVVSAHDDWEKDAETEESYYTDGQGIDYEYLDNTKAECYVIKKFTQSYDVNKKPLFTKIEILDQIDGIPVKSIGNAFAGHKEIREITMGNGVWKNSGSFKGCTGLKSIKLSSQITKISVQAFKGCKNLTSVSIPDNCTNIGKNAFNGCTSLKTIQFQTTPSKLKIGKNAFCNTPKLKTIVLPGNAKTAKQIINTLKNPQNVTLYVDQKRVKQLKKTLSCKVRAIQTKKVGRGNVIVSKSENGKIVEDDQGLVYQLEEKGCYITKFHQKYDVNGTPIYREIKIPQDIDSIRVLGVKNSNVFQYCKDITSVTVPDSVDLPKATFLGCTNLKKVVFVAGEGMPEEFRPALKDNLFRNCSNLEEVIFSEKMYSIGSYAFMNCVGLKKLTFPKKLCYIKEGAFYNTGLEMIQSDNEYMSVGRKSFANCKNLKSVDILQLDNVGSYAFYNCTNLEKVTLKKVDSNCRMEGNAFENTKWIKPYQQKNKPVIVDGVLINGYYVKGNITLGGKKIKGIAGRSFANNQKIKKLKLSGIKNIAGSAFAETSVTEVSLSGCKILDTHLFSECRKLKKISVSGIKQIQSKTFAFIPGLKKIIFGKEVTSLEENTVYHCTNLRTVSFKTQKPIDWSYDTWGGKEGKMFVGCTKLRDVYMNSKSLLKGSENSWMDAFDKKKVTIHVPKKLYQKYEDSPYIYCKVVAKK
;
A
#
# COMPACT_ATOMS: atom_id res chain seq x y z
N MET A 1 37.34 -11.25 12.56
CA MET A 1 38.66 -10.63 12.80
C MET A 1 38.46 -9.19 13.22
N LYS A 2 39.07 -8.73 14.32
CA LYS A 2 38.96 -7.32 14.77
C LYS A 2 39.82 -6.43 13.85
N ILE A 3 39.20 -5.42 13.23
CA ILE A 3 39.88 -4.41 12.41
C ILE A 3 40.96 -3.69 13.24
N PRO A 4 42.22 -3.55 12.76
CA PRO A 4 43.29 -2.86 13.46
C PRO A 4 42.93 -1.41 13.83
N ARG A 5 43.40 -0.95 14.99
CA ARG A 5 43.08 0.38 15.55
C ARG A 5 43.37 1.55 14.58
N LYS A 6 44.46 1.46 13.82
CA LYS A 6 44.82 2.47 12.79
C LYS A 6 43.77 2.60 11.69
N GLU A 7 43.10 1.51 11.30
CA GLU A 7 42.05 1.56 10.30
C GLU A 7 40.75 2.15 10.85
N ARG A 8 40.37 1.82 12.10
CA ARG A 8 39.22 2.45 12.77
C ARG A 8 39.37 3.96 12.88
N GLU A 9 40.58 4.44 13.18
CA GLU A 9 40.89 5.87 13.27
C GLU A 9 40.90 6.55 11.89
N LYS A 10 41.24 5.83 10.80
CA LYS A 10 41.08 6.32 9.43
C LYS A 10 39.60 6.40 9.03
N THR A 11 38.81 5.37 9.31
CA THR A 11 37.36 5.33 9.04
C THR A 11 36.61 6.44 9.80
N GLY A 12 36.95 6.67 11.07
CA GLY A 12 36.36 7.73 11.89
C GLY A 12 36.64 9.13 11.35
N ARG A 13 37.87 9.40 10.89
CA ARG A 13 38.24 10.66 10.22
C ARG A 13 37.47 10.86 8.90
N TYR A 14 37.25 9.78 8.15
CA TYR A 14 36.52 9.82 6.88
C TYR A 14 35.03 10.15 7.08
N ILE A 15 34.36 9.52 8.06
CA ILE A 15 32.95 9.79 8.40
C ILE A 15 32.76 11.25 8.85
N LYS A 16 33.72 11.80 9.61
CA LYS A 16 33.68 13.20 10.05
C LYS A 16 33.75 14.16 8.86
N LYS A 17 34.74 13.98 7.98
CA LYS A 17 34.91 14.82 6.77
C LYS A 17 33.70 14.78 5.83
N LEU A 18 33.03 13.63 5.75
CA LEU A 18 31.78 13.43 5.00
C LEU A 18 30.59 14.18 5.59
N LYS A 19 30.43 14.15 6.91
CA LYS A 19 29.36 14.91 7.58
C LYS A 19 29.56 16.41 7.41
N ASP A 20 30.80 16.88 7.51
CA ASP A 20 31.15 18.29 7.32
C ASP A 20 30.79 18.74 5.89
N THR A 21 31.15 17.95 4.87
CA THR A 21 30.83 18.24 3.45
C THR A 21 29.32 18.23 3.14
N ILE A 22 28.55 17.35 3.78
CA ILE A 22 27.08 17.30 3.61
C ILE A 22 26.41 18.53 4.25
N THR A 23 27.02 19.07 5.31
CA THR A 23 26.49 20.20 6.05
C THR A 23 26.73 21.51 5.28
N GLU A 24 27.93 21.68 4.69
CA GLU A 24 28.24 22.81 3.79
C GLU A 24 27.30 22.90 2.57
N ASN A 25 26.85 21.77 2.02
CA ASN A 25 25.93 21.75 0.86
C ASN A 25 24.47 22.11 1.21
N LYS A 26 24.08 22.10 2.49
CA LYS A 26 22.71 22.46 2.92
C LYS A 26 22.53 23.96 3.17
N GLU A 27 23.61 24.70 3.35
CA GLU A 27 23.56 26.13 3.71
C GLU A 27 23.75 27.08 2.51
N GLY A 28 24.04 26.56 1.31
CA GLY A 28 24.18 27.33 0.08
C GLY A 28 22.85 27.64 -0.63
N ASN A 29 22.28 28.81 -0.34
CA ASN A 29 21.01 29.30 -0.87
C ASN A 29 21.00 29.53 -2.40
N ALA A 30 19.81 29.38 -2.99
CA ALA A 30 19.49 29.53 -4.41
C ALA A 30 19.88 30.91 -4.99
N LYS A 31 20.96 30.98 -5.78
CA LYS A 31 21.24 32.01 -6.82
C LYS A 31 22.59 31.73 -7.52
N LYS A 32 22.65 30.67 -8.35
CA LYS A 32 23.59 30.47 -9.47
C LYS A 32 23.32 29.07 -10.05
N LYS A 33 22.30 28.99 -10.91
CA LYS A 33 21.89 27.75 -11.59
C LYS A 33 22.70 27.50 -12.87
N GLU A 34 23.87 28.12 -13.01
CA GLU A 34 24.66 28.03 -14.24
C GLU A 34 26.16 28.07 -13.90
N LYS A 35 26.86 27.06 -14.44
CA LYS A 35 28.30 26.76 -14.36
C LYS A 35 28.79 26.00 -13.12
N ARG A 36 29.09 24.72 -13.40
CA ARG A 36 29.92 23.77 -12.63
C ARG A 36 29.23 23.14 -11.41
N MET A 37 28.29 22.24 -11.71
CA MET A 37 28.04 21.06 -10.87
C MET A 37 29.39 20.45 -10.51
N LYS A 38 29.80 20.61 -9.25
CA LYS A 38 31.03 19.97 -8.76
C LYS A 38 30.83 18.47 -8.88
N LYS A 39 31.62 17.86 -9.78
CA LYS A 39 32.17 16.50 -9.72
C LYS A 39 31.65 15.78 -8.47
N ILE A 40 30.70 14.86 -8.62
CA ILE A 40 30.46 13.84 -7.60
C ILE A 40 31.77 13.08 -7.53
N THR A 41 32.62 13.48 -6.59
CA THR A 41 33.87 12.80 -6.29
C THR A 41 33.51 11.35 -5.96
N LYS A 42 34.46 10.43 -6.18
CA LYS A 42 34.46 9.01 -5.74
C LYS A 42 33.75 8.73 -4.39
N ALA A 43 33.53 9.74 -3.54
CA ALA A 43 32.72 9.72 -2.32
C ALA A 43 31.27 9.22 -2.46
N GLY A 44 30.58 9.40 -3.59
CA GLY A 44 29.17 8.95 -3.76
C GLY A 44 29.00 7.43 -3.64
N VAL A 45 29.99 6.69 -4.13
CA VAL A 45 30.10 5.22 -4.11
C VAL A 45 30.33 4.69 -2.70
N TYR A 46 31.09 5.44 -1.91
CA TYR A 46 31.37 5.11 -0.52
C TYR A 46 30.23 5.53 0.42
N LEU A 47 29.30 6.41 0.00
CA LEU A 47 28.13 6.80 0.80
C LEU A 47 27.10 5.66 0.89
N SER A 48 26.87 4.93 -0.21
CA SER A 48 26.01 3.73 -0.23
C SER A 48 26.66 2.56 0.51
N LEU A 49 27.99 2.41 0.40
CA LEU A 49 28.78 1.42 1.16
C LEU A 49 28.87 1.74 2.66
N ALA A 50 29.01 3.01 3.04
CA ALA A 50 28.98 3.47 4.43
C ALA A 50 27.58 3.34 5.03
N ALA A 51 26.51 3.53 4.25
CA ALA A 51 25.14 3.26 4.68
C ALA A 51 24.93 1.76 4.98
N MET A 52 25.54 0.85 4.22
CA MET A 52 25.52 -0.60 4.53
C MET A 52 26.32 -0.94 5.79
N LEU A 53 27.45 -0.25 6.06
CA LEU A 53 28.19 -0.35 7.32
C LEU A 53 27.41 0.18 8.53
N VAL A 54 26.56 1.20 8.37
CA VAL A 54 25.69 1.74 9.44
C VAL A 54 24.50 0.80 9.75
N LEU A 55 24.13 -0.10 8.84
CA LEU A 55 23.03 -1.05 9.00
C LEU A 55 23.43 -2.38 9.67
N GLY A 56 24.65 -2.50 10.19
CA GLY A 56 25.05 -3.61 11.09
C GLY A 56 25.47 -4.91 10.39
N THR A 57 25.74 -4.91 9.08
CA THR A 57 26.43 -6.02 8.43
C THR A 57 27.93 -5.82 8.59
N GLU A 58 28.57 -6.62 9.44
CA GLU A 58 30.03 -6.66 9.60
C GLU A 58 30.71 -7.13 8.30
N THR A 59 30.90 -6.23 7.32
CA THR A 59 31.55 -6.56 6.04
C THR A 59 32.72 -5.66 5.73
N VAL A 60 33.87 -6.28 5.50
CA VAL A 60 35.11 -5.69 4.97
C VAL A 60 35.01 -5.65 3.45
N VAL A 61 35.42 -4.54 2.83
CA VAL A 61 35.48 -4.37 1.39
C VAL A 61 36.93 -4.60 0.95
N SER A 62 37.20 -5.61 0.13
CA SER A 62 38.39 -5.59 -0.72
C SER A 62 38.03 -4.97 -2.06
N ALA A 63 38.49 -3.75 -2.32
CA ALA A 63 38.48 -3.19 -3.66
C ALA A 63 39.78 -2.42 -3.90
N HIS A 64 40.59 -2.96 -4.81
CA HIS A 64 41.80 -2.39 -5.44
C HIS A 64 43.04 -2.16 -4.54
N ASP A 65 44.12 -2.88 -4.85
CA ASP A 65 45.45 -2.72 -4.21
C ASP A 65 46.16 -1.39 -4.61
N ASP A 66 45.64 -0.63 -5.58
CA ASP A 66 46.32 0.54 -6.15
C ASP A 66 45.46 1.83 -6.15
N TRP A 67 44.79 2.14 -5.02
CA TRP A 67 43.98 3.37 -4.90
C TRP A 67 44.79 4.68 -5.03
N GLU A 68 46.10 4.65 -4.78
CA GLU A 68 46.98 5.82 -4.80
C GLU A 68 47.35 6.28 -6.22
N LYS A 69 47.28 5.41 -7.25
CA LYS A 69 47.63 5.78 -8.63
C LYS A 69 46.48 6.44 -9.42
N ASP A 70 45.23 6.19 -9.05
CA ASP A 70 44.03 6.71 -9.74
C ASP A 70 43.50 8.04 -9.16
N ALA A 71 44.29 8.72 -8.32
CA ALA A 71 43.91 10.00 -7.71
C ALA A 71 44.32 11.23 -8.52
N GLU A 72 45.14 11.05 -9.58
CA GLU A 72 45.72 12.15 -10.35
C GLU A 72 45.03 12.44 -11.70
N THR A 73 44.02 11.67 -12.11
CA THR A 73 43.29 11.94 -13.36
C THR A 73 41.91 12.57 -13.07
N GLU A 74 41.71 13.79 -13.57
CA GLU A 74 40.48 14.59 -13.43
C GLU A 74 39.26 14.05 -14.23
N GLU A 75 39.03 12.75 -14.30
CA GLU A 75 37.98 12.18 -15.15
C GLU A 75 36.62 12.04 -14.43
N SER A 76 35.56 12.40 -15.15
CA SER A 76 34.16 12.50 -14.70
C SER A 76 33.47 11.13 -14.60
N TYR A 77 33.72 10.40 -13.51
CA TYR A 77 33.10 9.10 -13.21
C TYR A 77 32.05 9.17 -12.09
N TYR A 78 30.91 8.51 -12.29
CA TYR A 78 29.84 8.27 -11.31
C TYR A 78 29.72 6.76 -11.07
N THR A 79 29.71 6.26 -9.84
CA THR A 79 29.41 4.83 -9.58
C THR A 79 28.10 4.69 -8.83
N ASP A 80 27.26 3.74 -9.22
CA ASP A 80 26.01 3.46 -8.50
C ASP A 80 26.20 2.52 -7.29
N GLY A 81 25.13 2.32 -6.51
CA GLY A 81 25.11 1.39 -5.38
C GLY A 81 25.25 -0.10 -5.75
N GLN A 82 25.41 -0.43 -7.03
CA GLN A 82 25.60 -1.78 -7.55
C GLN A 82 27.03 -2.01 -8.07
N GLY A 83 27.93 -1.03 -7.94
CA GLY A 83 29.31 -1.12 -8.40
C GLY A 83 29.51 -0.86 -9.89
N ILE A 84 28.59 -0.15 -10.55
CA ILE A 84 28.68 0.22 -11.97
C ILE A 84 29.29 1.61 -12.12
N ASP A 85 30.42 1.74 -12.82
CA ASP A 85 31.07 3.01 -13.12
C ASP A 85 30.57 3.58 -14.45
N TYR A 86 29.96 4.77 -14.39
CA TYR A 86 29.45 5.57 -15.48
C TYR A 86 30.39 6.74 -15.76
N GLU A 87 30.76 6.93 -17.01
CA GLU A 87 31.50 8.09 -17.51
C GLU A 87 30.53 9.04 -18.21
N TYR A 88 30.56 10.30 -17.81
CA TYR A 88 29.79 11.36 -18.47
C TYR A 88 30.49 11.80 -19.75
N LEU A 89 29.73 11.86 -20.85
CA LEU A 89 30.19 12.36 -22.14
C LEU A 89 29.38 13.60 -22.53
N ASP A 90 30.06 14.74 -22.60
CA ASP A 90 29.56 15.98 -23.20
C ASP A 90 30.16 16.15 -24.59
N ASN A 91 29.43 15.62 -25.58
CA ASN A 91 29.75 15.85 -26.98
C ASN A 91 28.69 16.83 -27.52
N THR A 92 29.10 17.74 -28.40
CA THR A 92 28.35 18.88 -28.99
C THR A 92 26.98 18.57 -29.63
N LYS A 93 26.44 17.35 -29.50
CA LYS A 93 25.16 16.89 -30.05
C LYS A 93 24.25 16.09 -29.10
N ALA A 94 24.62 15.78 -27.84
CA ALA A 94 23.71 15.38 -26.74
C ALA A 94 24.46 14.74 -25.56
N GLU A 95 24.23 15.25 -24.35
CA GLU A 95 24.75 14.69 -23.09
C GLU A 95 24.34 13.22 -22.88
N CYS A 96 25.25 12.40 -22.34
CA CYS A 96 24.95 11.02 -21.94
C CYS A 96 25.95 10.40 -20.97
N TYR A 97 25.54 9.29 -20.35
CA TYR A 97 26.42 8.40 -19.59
C TYR A 97 26.77 7.13 -20.38
N VAL A 98 28.01 6.65 -20.20
CA VAL A 98 28.47 5.34 -20.69
C VAL A 98 29.06 4.53 -19.55
N ILE A 99 28.69 3.25 -19.45
CA ILE A 99 29.26 2.37 -18.43
C ILE A 99 30.63 1.88 -18.92
N LYS A 100 31.66 2.09 -18.09
CA LYS A 100 33.05 1.76 -18.41
C LYS A 100 33.53 0.52 -17.67
N LYS A 101 33.11 0.35 -16.42
CA LYS A 101 33.61 -0.70 -15.53
C LYS A 101 32.51 -1.15 -14.58
N PHE A 102 32.61 -2.40 -14.15
CA PHE A 102 31.81 -2.94 -13.07
C PHE A 102 32.75 -3.57 -12.04
N THR A 103 32.54 -3.27 -10.77
CA THR A 103 33.34 -3.76 -9.65
C THR A 103 32.46 -4.66 -8.78
N GLN A 104 32.76 -5.95 -8.77
CA GLN A 104 32.07 -6.89 -7.89
C GLN A 104 32.54 -6.73 -6.45
N SER A 105 31.59 -6.78 -5.51
CA SER A 105 31.88 -6.83 -4.07
C SER A 105 31.47 -8.17 -3.47
N TYR A 106 32.11 -8.53 -2.37
CA TYR A 106 31.89 -9.79 -1.67
C TYR A 106 31.63 -9.55 -0.18
N ASP A 107 30.82 -10.39 0.45
CA ASP A 107 30.68 -10.40 1.90
C ASP A 107 31.89 -11.07 2.59
N VAL A 108 31.88 -11.11 3.94
CA VAL A 108 32.93 -11.74 4.75
C VAL A 108 33.13 -13.23 4.47
N ASN A 109 32.12 -13.88 3.88
CA ASN A 109 32.16 -15.29 3.52
C ASN A 109 32.53 -15.48 2.04
N LYS A 110 33.06 -14.43 1.37
CA LYS A 110 33.38 -14.41 -0.06
C LYS A 110 32.18 -14.67 -0.97
N LYS A 111 30.96 -14.39 -0.51
CA LYS A 111 29.76 -14.50 -1.34
C LYS A 111 29.57 -13.20 -2.15
N PRO A 112 29.31 -13.28 -3.47
CA PRO A 112 29.10 -12.10 -4.30
C PRO A 112 27.86 -11.32 -3.85
N LEU A 113 28.00 -10.01 -3.69
CA LEU A 113 26.91 -9.11 -3.33
C LEU A 113 26.03 -8.80 -4.53
N PHE A 114 26.64 -8.54 -5.70
CA PHE A 114 25.90 -8.17 -6.90
C PHE A 114 25.75 -9.39 -7.83
N THR A 115 24.64 -10.10 -7.68
CA THR A 115 24.26 -11.23 -8.55
C THR A 115 23.10 -10.90 -9.49
N LYS A 116 22.37 -9.82 -9.22
CA LYS A 116 21.33 -9.23 -10.07
C LYS A 116 21.66 -7.76 -10.25
N ILE A 117 21.75 -7.30 -11.50
CA ILE A 117 22.14 -5.94 -11.86
C ILE A 117 20.98 -5.25 -12.60
N GLU A 118 20.64 -4.05 -12.18
CA GLU A 118 19.71 -3.15 -12.87
C GLU A 118 20.46 -1.94 -13.44
N ILE A 119 20.51 -1.84 -14.77
CA ILE A 119 21.09 -0.68 -15.45
C ILE A 119 19.97 0.31 -15.71
N LEU A 120 20.05 1.49 -15.09
CA LEU A 120 19.09 2.58 -15.28
C LEU A 120 19.07 3.08 -16.73
N ASP A 121 17.94 3.62 -17.17
CA ASP A 121 17.79 4.28 -18.48
C ASP A 121 18.37 5.70 -18.50
N GLN A 122 18.31 6.40 -17.36
CA GLN A 122 18.84 7.74 -17.16
C GLN A 122 19.36 7.94 -15.73
N ILE A 123 20.30 8.86 -15.57
CA ILE A 123 20.80 9.35 -14.29
C ILE A 123 20.57 10.85 -14.30
N ASP A 124 19.76 11.35 -13.37
CA ASP A 124 19.39 12.78 -13.27
C ASP A 124 18.84 13.38 -14.58
N GLY A 125 18.04 12.60 -15.32
CA GLY A 125 17.47 13.01 -16.61
C GLY A 125 18.43 12.87 -17.81
N ILE A 126 19.69 12.49 -17.59
CA ILE A 126 20.70 12.27 -18.63
C ILE A 126 20.71 10.78 -19.01
N PRO A 127 20.56 10.42 -20.30
CA PRO A 127 20.42 9.03 -20.73
C PRO A 127 21.71 8.22 -20.59
N VAL A 128 21.58 6.95 -20.17
CA VAL A 128 22.66 5.95 -20.21
C VAL A 128 22.65 5.26 -21.56
N LYS A 129 23.68 5.48 -22.38
CA LYS A 129 23.67 5.14 -23.83
C LYS A 129 24.45 3.88 -24.20
N SER A 130 25.51 3.52 -23.47
CA SER A 130 26.42 2.41 -23.82
C SER A 130 26.94 1.68 -22.59
N ILE A 131 27.23 0.38 -22.73
CA ILE A 131 27.72 -0.47 -21.62
C ILE A 131 29.16 -0.99 -21.76
N GLY A 132 29.88 -0.61 -22.82
CA GLY A 132 31.30 -0.95 -22.98
C GLY A 132 31.58 -2.46 -22.84
N ASN A 133 32.76 -2.83 -22.34
CA ASN A 133 33.11 -4.21 -21.94
C ASN A 133 32.93 -4.44 -20.43
N ALA A 134 32.17 -3.58 -19.74
CA ALA A 134 32.23 -3.43 -18.29
C ALA A 134 31.97 -4.72 -17.49
N PHE A 135 31.08 -5.60 -17.97
CA PHE A 135 30.72 -6.82 -17.27
C PHE A 135 31.46 -8.07 -17.80
N ALA A 136 32.39 -7.94 -18.74
CA ALA A 136 33.08 -9.08 -19.33
C ALA A 136 33.83 -9.91 -18.26
N GLY A 137 33.67 -11.23 -18.30
CA GLY A 137 34.33 -12.18 -17.40
C GLY A 137 33.69 -12.33 -16.02
N HIS A 138 32.70 -11.51 -15.66
CA HIS A 138 32.05 -11.60 -14.34
C HIS A 138 31.14 -12.84 -14.25
N LYS A 139 31.67 -13.90 -13.63
CA LYS A 139 31.01 -15.21 -13.50
C LYS A 139 29.90 -15.24 -12.46
N GLU A 140 29.84 -14.23 -11.59
CA GLU A 140 28.90 -14.15 -10.47
C GLU A 140 27.52 -13.60 -10.86
N ILE A 141 27.47 -12.80 -11.92
CA ILE A 141 26.25 -12.13 -12.36
C ILE A 141 25.28 -13.17 -12.93
N ARG A 142 24.06 -13.22 -12.40
CA ARG A 142 23.01 -14.19 -12.76
C ARG A 142 21.90 -13.57 -13.59
N GLU A 143 21.57 -12.31 -13.34
CA GLU A 143 20.49 -11.59 -14.00
C GLU A 143 20.89 -10.15 -14.29
N ILE A 144 20.54 -9.64 -15.47
CA ILE A 144 20.71 -8.23 -15.82
C ILE A 144 19.41 -7.69 -16.43
N THR A 145 18.94 -6.57 -15.88
CA THR A 145 17.81 -5.80 -16.43
C THR A 145 18.34 -4.45 -16.92
N MET A 146 17.94 -4.04 -18.13
CA MET A 146 18.34 -2.76 -18.71
C MET A 146 17.13 -1.85 -18.90
N GLY A 147 17.30 -0.58 -18.53
CA GLY A 147 16.42 0.51 -18.88
C GLY A 147 16.44 0.80 -20.38
N ASN A 148 15.36 1.39 -20.88
CA ASN A 148 15.11 1.54 -22.32
C ASN A 148 16.05 2.54 -23.02
N GLY A 149 16.89 3.30 -22.32
CA GLY A 149 17.81 4.29 -22.92
C GLY A 149 19.10 3.71 -23.55
N VAL A 150 19.46 2.47 -23.21
CA VAL A 150 20.75 1.87 -23.60
C VAL A 150 20.70 1.33 -25.04
N TRP A 151 21.64 1.70 -25.92
CA TRP A 151 21.61 1.29 -27.34
C TRP A 151 22.89 0.61 -27.85
N LYS A 152 24.01 0.56 -27.09
CA LYS A 152 25.27 -0.08 -27.52
C LYS A 152 25.88 -1.07 -26.49
N ASN A 153 26.19 -2.30 -26.91
CA ASN A 153 26.67 -3.41 -26.06
C ASN A 153 27.95 -4.16 -26.53
N SER A 154 29.01 -3.43 -26.90
CA SER A 154 30.24 -4.06 -27.44
C SER A 154 30.95 -4.97 -26.45
N GLY A 155 30.85 -6.30 -26.63
CA GLY A 155 31.57 -7.29 -25.82
C GLY A 155 31.14 -7.36 -24.35
N SER A 156 30.05 -6.67 -23.99
CA SER A 156 29.72 -6.28 -22.62
C SER A 156 29.58 -7.43 -21.63
N PHE A 157 29.21 -8.62 -22.09
CA PHE A 157 28.96 -9.79 -21.24
C PHE A 157 29.79 -11.01 -21.64
N LYS A 158 30.85 -10.82 -22.41
CA LYS A 158 31.72 -11.91 -22.85
C LYS A 158 32.24 -12.68 -21.62
N GLY A 159 31.97 -13.98 -21.55
CA GLY A 159 32.46 -14.84 -20.47
C GLY A 159 31.71 -14.74 -19.15
N CYS A 160 30.55 -14.07 -19.08
CA CYS A 160 29.69 -14.08 -17.89
C CYS A 160 29.04 -15.46 -17.71
N THR A 161 29.79 -16.44 -17.20
CA THR A 161 29.32 -17.84 -17.16
C THR A 161 28.14 -18.07 -16.21
N GLY A 162 27.92 -17.19 -15.23
CA GLY A 162 26.78 -17.24 -14.32
C GLY A 162 25.47 -16.69 -14.88
N LEU A 163 25.53 -15.90 -15.97
CA LEU A 163 24.38 -15.15 -16.48
C LEU A 163 23.33 -16.11 -17.00
N LYS A 164 22.15 -16.14 -16.36
CA LYS A 164 21.02 -17.01 -16.69
C LYS A 164 19.98 -16.30 -17.56
N SER A 165 19.69 -15.05 -17.22
CA SER A 165 18.69 -14.22 -17.89
C SER A 165 19.21 -12.81 -18.12
N ILE A 166 18.81 -12.22 -19.25
CA ILE A 166 19.06 -10.81 -19.56
C ILE A 166 17.85 -10.21 -20.27
N LYS A 167 17.44 -9.02 -19.83
CA LYS A 167 16.44 -8.19 -20.51
C LYS A 167 17.15 -7.05 -21.24
N LEU A 168 17.18 -7.12 -22.56
CA LEU A 168 17.77 -6.11 -23.43
C LEU A 168 16.86 -4.89 -23.56
N SER A 169 17.46 -3.70 -23.67
CA SER A 169 16.75 -2.46 -23.97
C SER A 169 16.09 -2.50 -25.36
N SER A 170 14.90 -1.92 -25.48
CA SER A 170 14.16 -1.80 -26.75
C SER A 170 14.87 -0.91 -27.79
N GLN A 171 15.80 -0.06 -27.36
CA GLN A 171 16.55 0.86 -28.23
C GLN A 171 17.85 0.25 -28.79
N ILE A 172 18.20 -1.00 -28.45
CA ILE A 172 19.39 -1.65 -29.01
C ILE A 172 19.21 -1.88 -30.51
N THR A 173 20.03 -1.17 -31.29
CA THR A 173 20.07 -1.31 -32.75
C THR A 173 21.10 -2.32 -33.24
N LYS A 174 22.08 -2.67 -32.40
CA LYS A 174 23.14 -3.63 -32.72
C LYS A 174 23.57 -4.43 -31.50
N ILE A 175 23.46 -5.76 -31.59
CA ILE A 175 24.15 -6.69 -30.69
C ILE A 175 25.57 -6.87 -31.23
N SER A 176 26.55 -6.41 -30.47
CA SER A 176 27.91 -6.25 -30.98
C SER A 176 28.71 -7.56 -31.04
N VAL A 177 29.90 -7.48 -31.65
CA VAL A 177 30.84 -8.60 -31.75
C VAL A 177 31.14 -9.16 -30.36
N GLN A 178 31.01 -10.48 -30.19
CA GLN A 178 31.26 -11.21 -28.94
C GLN A 178 30.43 -10.78 -27.71
N ALA A 179 29.34 -10.01 -27.86
CA ALA A 179 28.59 -9.43 -26.74
C ALA A 179 28.24 -10.42 -25.60
N PHE A 180 27.89 -11.66 -25.94
CA PHE A 180 27.53 -12.76 -25.02
C PHE A 180 28.39 -14.00 -25.22
N LYS A 181 29.56 -13.88 -25.86
CA LYS A 181 30.41 -15.05 -26.15
C LYS A 181 30.77 -15.77 -24.84
N GLY A 182 30.41 -17.05 -24.71
CA GLY A 182 30.73 -17.87 -23.55
C GLY A 182 29.82 -17.69 -22.33
N CYS A 183 28.64 -17.06 -22.45
CA CYS A 183 27.63 -17.03 -21.38
C CYS A 183 26.98 -18.42 -21.21
N LYS A 184 27.70 -19.35 -20.56
CA LYS A 184 27.37 -20.79 -20.53
C LYS A 184 26.02 -21.12 -19.90
N ASN A 185 25.50 -20.29 -18.99
CA ASN A 185 24.22 -20.49 -18.31
C ASN A 185 23.03 -19.73 -18.91
N LEU A 186 23.25 -18.91 -19.94
CA LEU A 186 22.20 -18.09 -20.53
C LEU A 186 21.20 -19.00 -21.24
N THR A 187 19.95 -19.03 -20.77
CA THR A 187 18.96 -20.03 -21.24
C THR A 187 18.08 -19.54 -22.39
N SER A 188 17.82 -18.24 -22.44
CA SER A 188 17.00 -17.62 -23.48
C SER A 188 17.44 -16.19 -23.73
N VAL A 189 17.19 -15.69 -24.94
CA VAL A 189 17.44 -14.29 -25.31
C VAL A 189 16.29 -13.80 -26.17
N SER A 190 15.74 -12.64 -25.82
CA SER A 190 14.81 -11.89 -26.67
C SER A 190 15.56 -10.76 -27.37
N ILE A 191 15.51 -10.75 -28.69
CA ILE A 191 16.14 -9.76 -29.57
C ILE A 191 15.17 -8.58 -29.74
N PRO A 192 15.58 -7.34 -29.40
CA PRO A 192 14.75 -6.14 -29.53
C PRO A 192 14.33 -5.83 -30.98
N ASP A 193 13.19 -5.17 -31.14
CA ASP A 193 12.59 -4.82 -32.44
C ASP A 193 13.50 -3.99 -33.35
N ASN A 194 14.23 -3.04 -32.75
CA ASN A 194 15.09 -2.12 -33.48
C ASN A 194 16.46 -2.72 -33.85
N CYS A 195 16.75 -3.96 -33.45
CA CYS A 195 18.04 -4.59 -33.67
C CYS A 195 18.25 -4.96 -35.14
N THR A 196 19.10 -4.22 -35.85
CA THR A 196 19.43 -4.41 -37.28
C THR A 196 20.73 -5.17 -37.52
N ASN A 197 21.51 -5.48 -36.47
CA ASN A 197 22.78 -6.19 -36.61
C ASN A 197 23.10 -7.07 -35.38
N ILE A 198 23.45 -8.34 -35.62
CA ILE A 198 24.03 -9.26 -34.64
C ILE A 198 25.46 -9.59 -35.07
N GLY A 199 26.45 -9.23 -34.25
CA GLY A 199 27.86 -9.30 -34.59
C GLY A 199 28.46 -10.71 -34.66
N LYS A 200 29.67 -10.80 -35.22
CA LYS A 200 30.48 -12.03 -35.28
C LYS A 200 30.65 -12.59 -33.86
N ASN A 201 30.41 -13.91 -33.70
CA ASN A 201 30.50 -14.62 -32.42
C ASN A 201 29.62 -14.08 -31.28
N ALA A 202 28.56 -13.31 -31.53
CA ALA A 202 27.76 -12.64 -30.49
C ALA A 202 27.29 -13.57 -29.36
N PHE A 203 26.82 -14.78 -29.68
CA PHE A 203 26.36 -15.80 -28.73
C PHE A 203 27.17 -17.10 -28.83
N ASN A 204 28.40 -17.02 -29.33
CA ASN A 204 29.22 -18.21 -29.52
C ASN A 204 29.54 -18.86 -28.16
N GLY A 205 29.28 -20.16 -28.02
CA GLY A 205 29.56 -20.90 -26.79
C GLY A 205 28.54 -20.67 -25.65
N CYS A 206 27.36 -20.12 -25.93
CA CYS A 206 26.25 -20.10 -24.98
C CYS A 206 25.63 -21.51 -24.85
N THR A 207 26.29 -22.39 -24.11
CA THR A 207 26.00 -23.83 -24.11
C THR A 207 24.64 -24.22 -23.53
N SER A 208 24.02 -23.37 -22.70
CA SER A 208 22.68 -23.58 -22.14
C SER A 208 21.57 -22.86 -22.87
N LEU A 209 21.87 -22.13 -23.95
CA LEU A 209 20.88 -21.35 -24.70
C LEU A 209 19.91 -22.31 -25.38
N LYS A 210 18.64 -22.28 -24.98
CA LYS A 210 17.56 -23.13 -25.49
C LYS A 210 16.71 -22.43 -26.54
N THR A 211 16.50 -21.12 -26.36
CA THR A 211 15.55 -20.34 -27.15
C THR A 211 16.11 -18.98 -27.55
N ILE A 212 15.91 -18.60 -28.81
CA ILE A 212 16.13 -17.24 -29.30
C ILE A 212 14.80 -16.73 -29.87
N GLN A 213 14.38 -15.54 -29.46
CA GLN A 213 13.12 -14.95 -29.91
C GLN A 213 13.35 -13.56 -30.48
N PHE A 214 12.88 -13.32 -31.71
CA PHE A 214 12.80 -12.00 -32.33
C PHE A 214 11.37 -11.48 -32.17
N GLN A 215 11.20 -10.29 -31.60
CA GLN A 215 9.88 -9.67 -31.43
C GLN A 215 9.32 -9.21 -32.79
N THR A 216 10.17 -8.57 -33.61
CA THR A 216 9.97 -8.31 -35.04
C THR A 216 11.26 -8.58 -35.79
N THR A 217 11.21 -8.78 -37.12
CA THR A 217 12.44 -8.90 -37.92
C THR A 217 12.60 -7.68 -38.83
N PRO A 218 13.59 -6.80 -38.57
CA PRO A 218 13.89 -5.72 -39.49
C PRO A 218 14.31 -6.26 -40.86
N SER A 219 13.87 -5.59 -41.93
CA SER A 219 14.06 -6.01 -43.32
C SER A 219 15.53 -6.19 -43.72
N LYS A 220 16.45 -5.54 -43.02
CA LYS A 220 17.91 -5.55 -43.29
C LYS A 220 18.75 -6.12 -42.14
N LEU A 221 18.22 -7.01 -41.29
CA LEU A 221 19.01 -7.63 -40.20
C LEU A 221 20.25 -8.35 -40.75
N LYS A 222 21.45 -7.92 -40.32
CA LYS A 222 22.73 -8.56 -40.64
C LYS A 222 23.16 -9.50 -39.51
N ILE A 223 23.52 -10.74 -39.84
CA ILE A 223 24.05 -11.73 -38.89
C ILE A 223 25.52 -11.99 -39.20
N GLY A 224 26.39 -11.81 -38.20
CA GLY A 224 27.82 -12.05 -38.31
C GLY A 224 28.18 -13.54 -38.30
N LYS A 225 29.33 -13.88 -38.89
CA LYS A 225 29.87 -15.25 -38.91
C LYS A 225 29.91 -15.83 -37.49
N ASN A 226 29.49 -17.09 -37.34
CA ASN A 226 29.49 -17.84 -36.08
C ASN A 226 28.68 -17.19 -34.93
N ALA A 227 27.72 -16.30 -35.22
CA ALA A 227 26.93 -15.60 -34.20
C ALA A 227 26.31 -16.57 -33.17
N PHE A 228 25.80 -17.73 -33.61
CA PHE A 228 25.18 -18.75 -32.77
C PHE A 228 25.93 -20.10 -32.81
N CYS A 229 27.23 -20.09 -33.09
CA CYS A 229 28.02 -21.33 -33.12
C CYS A 229 28.26 -21.86 -31.69
N ASN A 230 28.41 -23.18 -31.52
CA ASN A 230 28.59 -23.85 -30.22
C ASN A 230 27.45 -23.62 -29.20
N THR A 231 26.19 -23.65 -29.67
CA THR A 231 24.98 -23.62 -28.83
C THR A 231 24.22 -24.96 -28.87
N PRO A 232 24.78 -26.06 -28.30
CA PRO A 232 24.25 -27.41 -28.48
C PRO A 232 22.84 -27.65 -27.91
N LYS A 233 22.40 -26.84 -26.93
CA LYS A 233 21.05 -26.94 -26.34
C LYS A 233 20.01 -26.06 -27.04
N LEU A 234 20.38 -25.33 -28.08
CA LEU A 234 19.45 -24.49 -28.82
C LEU A 234 18.45 -25.39 -29.53
N LYS A 235 17.17 -25.27 -29.16
CA LYS A 235 16.07 -26.06 -29.73
C LYS A 235 15.08 -25.20 -30.49
N THR A 236 14.97 -23.92 -30.14
CA THR A 236 13.91 -23.05 -30.65
C THR A 236 14.45 -21.72 -31.12
N ILE A 237 14.09 -21.34 -32.34
CA ILE A 237 14.27 -19.98 -32.87
C ILE A 237 12.91 -19.47 -33.34
N VAL A 238 12.49 -18.30 -32.88
CA VAL A 238 11.24 -17.65 -33.30
C VAL A 238 11.58 -16.39 -34.10
N LEU A 239 11.23 -16.35 -35.39
CA LEU A 239 11.60 -15.28 -36.32
C LEU A 239 10.41 -14.87 -37.21
N PRO A 240 9.61 -13.86 -36.82
CA PRO A 240 8.53 -13.33 -37.66
C PRO A 240 9.10 -12.46 -38.78
N GLY A 241 8.71 -12.62 -40.05
CA GLY A 241 8.96 -11.55 -41.02
C GLY A 241 10.20 -11.59 -41.95
N ASN A 242 11.11 -12.59 -42.00
CA ASN A 242 12.21 -12.55 -42.99
C ASN A 242 12.85 -13.91 -43.40
N ALA A 243 12.75 -14.31 -44.67
CA ALA A 243 13.35 -15.56 -45.20
C ALA A 243 14.87 -15.50 -45.36
N LYS A 244 15.42 -14.33 -45.73
CA LYS A 244 16.87 -14.14 -45.91
C LYS A 244 17.59 -14.25 -44.58
N THR A 245 17.05 -13.59 -43.55
CA THR A 245 17.55 -13.66 -42.18
C THR A 245 17.47 -15.08 -41.61
N ALA A 246 16.37 -15.82 -41.88
CA ALA A 246 16.27 -17.22 -41.47
C ALA A 246 17.45 -18.06 -41.99
N LYS A 247 17.75 -17.97 -43.30
CA LYS A 247 18.91 -18.65 -43.90
C LYS A 247 20.22 -18.24 -43.23
N GLN A 248 20.43 -16.94 -43.02
CA GLN A 248 21.65 -16.43 -42.37
C GLN A 248 21.83 -16.97 -40.96
N ILE A 249 20.77 -17.00 -40.14
CA ILE A 249 20.83 -17.53 -38.76
C ILE A 249 21.16 -19.02 -38.78
N ILE A 250 20.43 -19.81 -39.56
CA ILE A 250 20.61 -21.26 -39.64
C ILE A 250 22.05 -21.62 -40.10
N ASN A 251 22.61 -20.87 -41.04
CA ASN A 251 24.00 -21.07 -41.51
C ASN A 251 25.06 -20.77 -40.45
N THR A 252 24.72 -20.11 -39.34
CA THR A 252 25.68 -19.91 -38.23
C THR A 252 25.71 -21.05 -37.22
N LEU A 253 24.75 -21.98 -37.29
CA LEU A 253 24.62 -23.09 -36.36
C LEU A 253 25.51 -24.26 -36.78
N LYS A 254 26.14 -24.92 -35.80
CA LYS A 254 26.89 -26.16 -36.05
C LYS A 254 25.96 -27.35 -36.34
N ASN A 255 24.83 -27.45 -35.62
CA ASN A 255 23.88 -28.56 -35.69
C ASN A 255 22.45 -28.04 -35.98
N PRO A 256 22.17 -27.51 -37.19
CA PRO A 256 20.88 -26.88 -37.51
C PRO A 256 19.69 -27.86 -37.44
N GLN A 257 19.93 -29.15 -37.66
CA GLN A 257 18.90 -30.21 -37.65
C GLN A 257 18.17 -30.34 -36.29
N ASN A 258 18.83 -29.98 -35.19
CA ASN A 258 18.28 -30.07 -33.83
C ASN A 258 17.41 -28.85 -33.45
N VAL A 259 17.33 -27.86 -34.32
CA VAL A 259 16.57 -26.63 -34.10
C VAL A 259 15.22 -26.70 -34.81
N THR A 260 14.19 -26.25 -34.11
CA THR A 260 12.90 -25.89 -34.69
C THR A 260 12.86 -24.38 -34.90
N LEU A 261 12.76 -23.98 -36.17
CA LEU A 261 12.57 -22.61 -36.59
C LEU A 261 11.07 -22.33 -36.74
N TYR A 262 10.55 -21.40 -35.96
CA TYR A 262 9.18 -20.89 -36.06
C TYR A 262 9.19 -19.61 -36.90
N VAL A 263 8.46 -19.63 -38.04
CA VAL A 263 8.29 -18.49 -38.99
C VAL A 263 6.81 -18.23 -39.34
N ASP A 264 6.48 -17.06 -39.88
CA ASP A 264 5.11 -16.76 -40.36
C ASP A 264 4.56 -17.89 -41.24
N GLN A 265 3.28 -18.26 -41.07
CA GLN A 265 2.62 -19.36 -41.80
C GLN A 265 2.91 -19.33 -43.30
N LYS A 266 2.83 -18.14 -43.92
CA LYS A 266 3.09 -17.91 -45.35
C LYS A 266 4.48 -18.34 -45.83
N ARG A 267 5.46 -18.41 -44.93
CA ARG A 267 6.86 -18.76 -45.24
C ARG A 267 7.21 -20.22 -44.93
N VAL A 268 6.36 -20.95 -44.22
CA VAL A 268 6.65 -22.32 -43.79
C VAL A 268 6.95 -23.23 -44.99
N LYS A 269 6.08 -23.21 -46.02
CA LYS A 269 6.26 -24.04 -47.24
C LYS A 269 7.59 -23.73 -47.94
N GLN A 270 7.92 -22.45 -48.09
CA GLN A 270 9.16 -22.00 -48.74
C GLN A 270 10.42 -22.40 -47.96
N LEU A 271 10.41 -22.18 -46.64
CA LEU A 271 11.59 -22.40 -45.80
C LEU A 271 11.82 -23.88 -45.45
N LYS A 272 10.76 -24.70 -45.36
CA LYS A 272 10.87 -26.15 -45.23
C LYS A 272 11.69 -26.80 -46.35
N LYS A 273 11.58 -26.28 -47.57
CA LYS A 273 12.31 -26.81 -48.74
C LYS A 273 13.78 -26.39 -48.78
N THR A 274 14.18 -25.35 -48.05
CA THR A 274 15.47 -24.69 -48.23
C THR A 274 16.38 -24.73 -46.99
N LEU A 275 15.87 -25.11 -45.83
CA LEU A 275 16.61 -25.13 -44.57
C LEU A 275 16.75 -26.55 -44.04
N SER A 276 17.93 -26.86 -43.51
CA SER A 276 18.27 -28.12 -42.84
C SER A 276 17.75 -28.22 -41.39
N CYS A 277 16.64 -27.56 -41.07
CA CYS A 277 16.07 -27.53 -39.72
C CYS A 277 14.56 -27.75 -39.77
N LYS A 278 13.95 -28.11 -38.64
CA LYS A 278 12.49 -28.26 -38.57
C LYS A 278 11.86 -26.88 -38.68
N VAL A 279 11.20 -26.59 -39.80
CA VAL A 279 10.45 -25.33 -39.94
C VAL A 279 8.99 -25.54 -39.58
N ARG A 280 8.52 -24.83 -38.56
CA ARG A 280 7.12 -24.80 -38.15
C ARG A 280 6.57 -23.40 -38.33
N ALA A 281 5.26 -23.32 -38.47
CA ALA A 281 4.57 -22.06 -38.32
C ALA A 281 4.84 -21.54 -36.91
N ILE A 282 5.22 -20.28 -36.76
CA ILE A 282 4.93 -19.61 -35.50
C ILE A 282 3.42 -19.77 -35.34
N GLN A 283 3.01 -20.32 -34.20
CA GLN A 283 1.65 -20.12 -33.75
C GLN A 283 1.57 -18.66 -33.28
N THR A 284 1.70 -17.72 -34.23
CA THR A 284 1.67 -16.29 -33.95
C THR A 284 0.23 -15.94 -33.69
N LYS A 285 -0.05 -15.75 -32.41
CA LYS A 285 -0.55 -14.46 -31.97
C LYS A 285 0.23 -13.33 -32.65
N LYS A 286 -0.46 -12.52 -33.46
CA LYS A 286 0.09 -11.32 -34.08
C LYS A 286 0.49 -10.36 -32.96
N VAL A 287 1.79 -10.10 -32.81
CA VAL A 287 2.24 -8.82 -32.24
C VAL A 287 2.55 -7.92 -33.42
N GLY A 288 1.55 -7.14 -33.79
CA GLY A 288 1.69 -5.90 -34.54
C GLY A 288 0.90 -4.86 -33.78
N ARG A 289 1.49 -3.68 -33.62
CA ARG A 289 0.87 -2.41 -33.18
C ARG A 289 -0.66 -2.52 -33.08
N GLY A 290 -1.17 -2.49 -31.85
CA GLY A 290 -2.58 -2.54 -31.48
C GLY A 290 -3.49 -3.14 -32.54
N ASN A 291 -3.59 -4.46 -32.65
CA ASN A 291 -4.53 -5.08 -33.59
C ASN A 291 -4.90 -6.49 -33.11
N VAL A 292 -5.98 -6.53 -32.33
CA VAL A 292 -7.12 -7.44 -32.48
C VAL A 292 -6.91 -8.57 -33.51
N ILE A 293 -7.07 -9.83 -33.10
CA ILE A 293 -7.40 -10.90 -34.04
C ILE A 293 -8.86 -10.65 -34.43
N VAL A 294 -9.07 -9.88 -35.49
CA VAL A 294 -10.40 -9.67 -36.05
C VAL A 294 -10.80 -10.98 -36.73
N SER A 295 -11.50 -11.86 -36.02
CA SER A 295 -12.54 -12.64 -36.67
C SER A 295 -13.74 -11.72 -36.79
N LYS A 296 -13.88 -11.02 -37.92
CA LYS A 296 -15.17 -10.42 -38.28
C LYS A 296 -16.13 -11.60 -38.42
N SER A 297 -17.01 -11.80 -37.44
CA SER A 297 -18.27 -12.47 -37.76
C SER A 297 -19.05 -11.50 -38.65
N GLU A 298 -19.68 -12.03 -39.69
CA GLU A 298 -20.54 -11.27 -40.62
C GLU A 298 -21.74 -10.60 -39.91
N ASN A 299 -21.88 -10.78 -38.58
CA ASN A 299 -22.99 -10.27 -37.77
C ASN A 299 -22.57 -9.29 -36.65
N GLY A 300 -21.29 -8.89 -36.60
CA GLY A 300 -20.75 -7.97 -35.58
C GLY A 300 -20.64 -8.56 -34.16
N LYS A 301 -19.77 -7.97 -33.34
CA LYS A 301 -19.74 -7.99 -31.85
C LYS A 301 -18.73 -8.82 -31.04
N ILE A 302 -17.79 -9.62 -31.57
CA ILE A 302 -16.77 -10.24 -30.69
C ILE A 302 -15.35 -10.23 -31.30
N VAL A 303 -14.40 -9.67 -30.54
CA VAL A 303 -12.99 -9.48 -30.88
C VAL A 303 -12.13 -10.29 -29.91
N GLU A 304 -11.20 -11.14 -30.34
CA GLU A 304 -10.23 -11.81 -29.44
C GLU A 304 -8.84 -11.21 -29.64
N ASP A 305 -8.10 -10.96 -28.55
CA ASP A 305 -6.73 -10.44 -28.63
C ASP A 305 -5.64 -11.52 -28.63
N ASP A 306 -4.40 -11.04 -28.71
CA ASP A 306 -3.21 -11.85 -28.60
C ASP A 306 -2.89 -12.27 -27.14
N GLN A 307 -3.86 -12.22 -26.23
CA GLN A 307 -3.83 -12.74 -24.86
C GLN A 307 -5.01 -13.69 -24.56
N GLY A 308 -5.89 -13.92 -25.54
CA GLY A 308 -7.07 -14.77 -25.38
C GLY A 308 -8.22 -14.05 -24.69
N LEU A 309 -8.13 -12.72 -24.52
CA LEU A 309 -9.21 -11.90 -24.00
C LEU A 309 -10.20 -11.63 -25.13
N VAL A 310 -11.47 -11.82 -24.81
CA VAL A 310 -12.58 -11.69 -25.76
C VAL A 310 -13.36 -10.45 -25.40
N TYR A 311 -13.49 -9.53 -26.34
CA TYR A 311 -14.07 -8.20 -26.18
C TYR A 311 -15.40 -8.13 -26.91
N GLN A 312 -16.39 -7.54 -26.24
CA GLN A 312 -17.67 -7.17 -26.82
C GLN A 312 -17.76 -5.65 -26.90
N LEU A 313 -18.06 -5.14 -28.10
CA LEU A 313 -18.26 -3.71 -28.35
C LEU A 313 -19.62 -3.25 -27.80
N GLU A 314 -19.61 -2.06 -27.18
CA GLU A 314 -20.77 -1.32 -26.71
C GLU A 314 -20.63 0.17 -27.11
N GLU A 315 -21.68 0.98 -26.95
CA GLU A 315 -21.72 2.37 -27.45
C GLU A 315 -20.57 3.26 -26.93
N LYS A 316 -20.07 3.01 -25.72
CA LYS A 316 -19.07 3.85 -25.03
C LYS A 316 -17.67 3.24 -24.98
N GLY A 317 -17.45 2.07 -25.57
CA GLY A 317 -16.20 1.32 -25.48
C GLY A 317 -16.43 -0.19 -25.58
N CYS A 318 -15.59 -0.99 -24.93
CA CYS A 318 -15.71 -2.44 -24.95
C CYS A 318 -15.49 -3.07 -23.57
N TYR A 319 -16.06 -4.26 -23.38
CA TYR A 319 -15.87 -5.07 -22.18
C TYR A 319 -15.25 -6.41 -22.52
N ILE A 320 -14.39 -6.90 -21.63
CA ILE A 320 -13.89 -8.28 -21.71
C ILE A 320 -15.00 -9.22 -21.21
N THR A 321 -15.48 -10.12 -22.06
CA THR A 321 -16.59 -11.04 -21.77
C THR A 321 -16.16 -12.49 -21.59
N LYS A 322 -15.00 -12.89 -22.12
CA LYS A 322 -14.43 -14.24 -21.95
C LYS A 322 -12.90 -14.21 -21.95
N PHE A 323 -12.32 -15.27 -21.40
CA PHE A 323 -10.88 -15.57 -21.50
C PHE A 323 -10.71 -16.97 -22.11
N HIS A 324 -10.26 -17.03 -23.35
CA HIS A 324 -9.95 -18.25 -24.08
C HIS A 324 -8.48 -18.64 -23.86
N GLN A 325 -8.22 -19.48 -22.87
CA GLN A 325 -6.90 -20.06 -22.67
C GLN A 325 -6.52 -21.01 -23.82
N LYS A 326 -5.24 -21.02 -24.23
CA LYS A 326 -4.69 -22.05 -25.11
C LYS A 326 -3.65 -22.88 -24.38
N TYR A 327 -3.46 -24.09 -24.86
CA TYR A 327 -2.54 -25.06 -24.29
C TYR A 327 -1.56 -25.53 -25.36
N ASP A 328 -0.31 -25.76 -24.98
CA ASP A 328 0.67 -26.38 -25.86
C ASP A 328 0.37 -27.88 -26.03
N VAL A 329 1.19 -28.57 -26.83
CA VAL A 329 1.04 -30.02 -27.09
C VAL A 329 1.17 -30.89 -25.83
N ASN A 330 1.67 -30.34 -24.72
CA ASN A 330 1.82 -31.03 -23.44
C ASN A 330 0.73 -30.64 -22.44
N GLY A 331 -0.31 -29.90 -22.87
CA GLY A 331 -1.35 -29.40 -21.98
C GLY A 331 -0.88 -28.25 -21.07
N THR A 332 0.25 -27.60 -21.36
CA THR A 332 0.73 -26.45 -20.56
C THR A 332 0.01 -25.18 -21.01
N PRO A 333 -0.56 -24.38 -20.08
CA PRO A 333 -1.23 -23.13 -20.46
C PRO A 333 -0.26 -22.14 -21.09
N ILE A 334 -0.66 -21.53 -22.21
CA ILE A 334 0.16 -20.61 -22.98
C ILE A 334 0.04 -19.18 -22.42
N TYR A 335 -1.16 -18.74 -22.05
CA TYR A 335 -1.43 -17.38 -21.59
C TYR A 335 -1.36 -17.32 -20.08
N ARG A 336 -0.14 -17.20 -19.56
CA ARG A 336 0.14 -17.20 -18.11
C ARG A 336 0.36 -15.80 -17.54
N GLU A 337 0.66 -14.83 -18.39
CA GLU A 337 0.87 -13.44 -18.02
C GLU A 337 -0.13 -12.61 -18.82
N ILE A 338 -1.13 -12.05 -18.13
CA ILE A 338 -2.21 -11.29 -18.76
C ILE A 338 -2.00 -9.80 -18.50
N LYS A 339 -2.04 -8.99 -19.56
CA LYS A 339 -2.05 -7.53 -19.47
C LYS A 339 -3.37 -7.07 -20.04
N ILE A 340 -4.28 -6.64 -19.17
CA ILE A 340 -5.52 -6.03 -19.63
C ILE A 340 -5.16 -4.67 -20.23
N PRO A 341 -5.38 -4.44 -21.53
CA PRO A 341 -5.04 -3.16 -22.13
C PRO A 341 -6.04 -2.09 -21.70
N GLN A 342 -5.59 -0.84 -21.72
CA GLN A 342 -6.48 0.29 -21.52
C GLN A 342 -7.36 0.53 -22.75
N ASP A 343 -6.79 0.36 -23.93
CA ASP A 343 -7.44 0.58 -25.22
C ASP A 343 -7.07 -0.57 -26.16
N ILE A 344 -8.04 -1.01 -26.97
CA ILE A 344 -7.85 -2.01 -28.02
C ILE A 344 -8.30 -1.40 -29.34
N ASP A 345 -7.37 -1.24 -30.29
CA ASP A 345 -7.62 -0.58 -31.58
C ASP A 345 -8.30 0.81 -31.42
N SER A 346 -7.77 1.64 -30.51
CA SER A 346 -8.31 2.95 -30.13
C SER A 346 -9.69 2.93 -29.46
N ILE A 347 -10.23 1.75 -29.14
CA ILE A 347 -11.49 1.58 -28.41
C ILE A 347 -11.17 1.36 -26.94
N ARG A 348 -11.75 2.18 -26.07
CA ARG A 348 -11.57 2.08 -24.61
C ARG A 348 -12.03 0.72 -24.08
N VAL A 349 -11.19 0.06 -23.29
CA VAL A 349 -11.59 -1.09 -22.48
C VAL A 349 -12.18 -0.56 -21.17
N LEU A 350 -13.49 -0.68 -21.03
CA LEU A 350 -14.22 -0.16 -19.88
C LEU A 350 -14.09 -1.06 -18.65
N GLY A 351 -13.93 -2.37 -18.87
CA GLY A 351 -13.90 -3.33 -17.77
C GLY A 351 -13.98 -4.78 -18.21
N VAL A 352 -14.07 -5.66 -17.21
CA VAL A 352 -14.48 -7.06 -17.38
C VAL A 352 -15.98 -7.13 -17.14
N LYS A 353 -16.76 -7.72 -18.06
CA LYS A 353 -18.23 -7.70 -17.99
C LYS A 353 -18.77 -8.48 -16.78
N ASN A 354 -18.20 -9.67 -16.54
CA ASN A 354 -18.66 -10.60 -15.52
C ASN A 354 -17.47 -11.19 -14.75
N SER A 355 -17.65 -11.43 -13.44
CA SER A 355 -16.58 -11.97 -12.59
C SER A 355 -16.06 -13.33 -13.05
N ASN A 356 -16.91 -14.14 -13.69
CA ASN A 356 -16.61 -15.50 -14.14
C ASN A 356 -15.55 -15.57 -15.26
N VAL A 357 -15.15 -14.44 -15.86
CA VAL A 357 -14.12 -14.40 -16.91
C VAL A 357 -12.79 -14.96 -16.41
N PHE A 358 -12.38 -14.60 -15.19
CA PHE A 358 -11.13 -15.09 -14.59
C PHE A 358 -11.34 -15.86 -13.29
N GLN A 359 -12.57 -15.94 -12.78
CA GLN A 359 -12.82 -16.61 -11.51
C GLN A 359 -12.38 -18.08 -11.56
N TYR A 360 -11.64 -18.50 -10.53
CA TYR A 360 -11.01 -19.82 -10.40
C TYR A 360 -10.02 -20.18 -11.52
N CYS A 361 -9.55 -19.22 -12.31
CA CYS A 361 -8.55 -19.46 -13.34
C CYS A 361 -7.21 -19.86 -12.72
N LYS A 362 -6.80 -21.12 -12.94
CA LYS A 362 -5.52 -21.66 -12.44
C LYS A 362 -4.38 -21.55 -13.45
N ASP A 363 -4.64 -20.99 -14.62
CA ASP A 363 -3.65 -20.96 -15.69
C ASP A 363 -2.77 -19.71 -15.64
N ILE A 364 -3.33 -18.61 -15.13
CA ILE A 364 -2.63 -17.33 -15.01
C ILE A 364 -1.73 -17.30 -13.79
N THR A 365 -0.58 -16.67 -13.96
CA THR A 365 0.46 -16.46 -12.95
C THR A 365 0.75 -15.00 -12.68
N SER A 366 0.44 -14.10 -13.63
CA SER A 366 0.44 -12.67 -13.35
C SER A 366 -0.65 -11.94 -14.11
N VAL A 367 -1.12 -10.83 -13.55
CA VAL A 367 -2.01 -9.90 -14.24
C VAL A 367 -1.58 -8.44 -14.06
N THR A 368 -1.63 -7.66 -15.13
CA THR A 368 -1.48 -6.19 -15.11
C THR A 368 -2.79 -5.54 -15.52
N VAL A 369 -3.26 -4.57 -14.74
CA VAL A 369 -4.57 -3.91 -14.92
C VAL A 369 -4.42 -2.40 -14.80
N PRO A 370 -4.88 -1.60 -15.79
CA PRO A 370 -5.01 -0.16 -15.66
C PRO A 370 -6.12 0.20 -14.68
N ASP A 371 -5.90 1.20 -13.83
CA ASP A 371 -6.89 1.68 -12.86
C ASP A 371 -8.22 2.13 -13.48
N SER A 372 -8.21 2.48 -14.77
CA SER A 372 -9.40 2.88 -15.50
C SER A 372 -10.30 1.73 -15.94
N VAL A 373 -9.81 0.49 -15.84
CA VAL A 373 -10.55 -0.72 -16.24
C VAL A 373 -11.32 -1.23 -15.02
N ASP A 374 -12.65 -1.21 -15.09
CA ASP A 374 -13.48 -1.70 -13.99
C ASP A 374 -13.41 -3.24 -13.91
N LEU A 375 -12.96 -3.74 -12.77
CA LEU A 375 -13.02 -5.16 -12.45
C LEU A 375 -14.20 -5.40 -11.53
N PRO A 376 -15.18 -6.25 -11.89
CA PRO A 376 -16.25 -6.64 -10.98
C PRO A 376 -15.73 -7.26 -9.68
N LYS A 377 -16.63 -7.39 -8.69
CA LYS A 377 -16.34 -8.13 -7.46
C LYS A 377 -15.91 -9.56 -7.80
N ALA A 378 -14.94 -10.11 -7.08
CA ALA A 378 -14.51 -11.50 -7.23
C ALA A 378 -13.98 -11.93 -8.62
N THR A 379 -13.54 -11.00 -9.48
CA THR A 379 -13.05 -11.33 -10.83
C THR A 379 -11.90 -12.34 -10.84
N PHE A 380 -10.96 -12.27 -9.88
CA PHE A 380 -9.84 -13.21 -9.75
C PHE A 380 -9.98 -14.13 -8.52
N LEU A 381 -11.20 -14.29 -7.98
CA LEU A 381 -11.44 -15.18 -6.84
C LEU A 381 -10.95 -16.61 -7.17
N GLY A 382 -10.10 -17.16 -6.32
CA GLY A 382 -9.62 -18.54 -6.41
C GLY A 382 -8.60 -18.81 -7.51
N CYS A 383 -7.99 -17.78 -8.10
CA CYS A 383 -6.86 -17.93 -9.02
C CYS A 383 -5.59 -18.35 -8.25
N THR A 384 -5.56 -19.62 -7.84
CA THR A 384 -4.55 -20.15 -6.90
C THR A 384 -3.13 -20.14 -7.43
N ASN A 385 -2.90 -20.10 -8.75
CA ASN A 385 -1.57 -20.00 -9.36
C ASN A 385 -1.11 -18.57 -9.64
N LEU A 386 -1.96 -17.57 -9.39
CA LEU A 386 -1.61 -16.16 -9.55
C LEU A 386 -0.56 -15.79 -8.50
N LYS A 387 0.59 -15.30 -8.96
CA LYS A 387 1.75 -14.92 -8.14
C LYS A 387 1.96 -13.41 -8.05
N LYS A 388 1.59 -12.67 -9.10
CA LYS A 388 1.83 -11.24 -9.21
C LYS A 388 0.63 -10.49 -9.76
N VAL A 389 0.28 -9.38 -9.12
CA VAL A 389 -0.72 -8.42 -9.61
C VAL A 389 -0.08 -7.04 -9.71
N VAL A 390 -0.31 -6.34 -10.81
CA VAL A 390 0.19 -4.97 -11.02
C VAL A 390 -0.97 -4.07 -11.43
N PHE A 391 -1.20 -3.01 -10.67
CA PHE A 391 -2.09 -1.92 -11.05
C PHE A 391 -1.27 -0.77 -11.60
N VAL A 392 -1.65 -0.25 -12.77
CA VAL A 392 -0.99 0.89 -13.42
C VAL A 392 -1.95 2.06 -13.53
N ALA A 393 -1.43 3.28 -13.43
CA ALA A 393 -2.26 4.47 -13.62
C ALA A 393 -2.88 4.47 -15.03
N GLY A 394 -4.19 4.63 -15.13
CA GLY A 394 -4.86 4.82 -16.41
C GLY A 394 -4.63 6.23 -16.95
N GLU A 395 -4.39 6.35 -18.25
CA GLU A 395 -4.32 7.63 -18.95
C GLU A 395 -5.72 8.24 -19.10
N GLY A 396 -5.79 9.57 -19.10
CA GLY A 396 -7.02 10.34 -19.29
C GLY A 396 -7.99 10.33 -18.09
N MET A 397 -7.59 9.80 -16.93
CA MET A 397 -8.44 9.83 -15.72
C MET A 397 -8.37 11.20 -15.05
N PRO A 398 -9.51 11.78 -14.63
CA PRO A 398 -9.54 13.08 -13.95
C PRO A 398 -8.80 13.06 -12.61
N GLU A 399 -8.39 14.23 -12.12
CA GLU A 399 -7.62 14.34 -10.88
C GLU A 399 -8.41 13.84 -9.66
N GLU A 400 -9.73 14.05 -9.65
CA GLU A 400 -10.65 13.55 -8.64
C GLU A 400 -10.94 12.04 -8.73
N PHE A 401 -10.44 11.32 -9.74
CA PHE A 401 -10.63 9.88 -9.83
C PHE A 401 -9.97 9.17 -8.62
N ARG A 402 -10.73 8.27 -7.99
CA ARG A 402 -10.30 7.50 -6.80
C ARG A 402 -10.39 6.00 -7.09
N PRO A 403 -9.33 5.38 -7.66
CA PRO A 403 -9.31 3.95 -7.93
C PRO A 403 -9.58 3.13 -6.66
N ALA A 404 -10.40 2.09 -6.81
CA ALA A 404 -10.82 1.24 -5.71
C ALA A 404 -10.87 -0.22 -6.12
N LEU A 405 -10.20 -1.10 -5.37
CA LEU A 405 -10.36 -2.54 -5.56
C LEU A 405 -11.74 -2.97 -5.07
N LYS A 406 -12.42 -3.81 -5.84
CA LYS A 406 -13.74 -4.33 -5.45
C LYS A 406 -13.62 -5.49 -4.45
N ASP A 407 -14.75 -5.84 -3.86
CA ASP A 407 -14.83 -6.89 -2.86
C ASP A 407 -14.45 -8.27 -3.43
N ASN A 408 -13.81 -9.11 -2.62
CA ASN A 408 -13.37 -10.47 -2.95
C ASN A 408 -12.45 -10.59 -4.18
N LEU A 409 -11.92 -9.50 -4.71
CA LEU A 409 -11.29 -9.45 -6.04
C LEU A 409 -10.23 -10.54 -6.28
N PHE A 410 -9.34 -10.78 -5.30
CA PHE A 410 -8.28 -11.78 -5.30
C PHE A 410 -8.42 -12.78 -4.14
N ARG A 411 -9.63 -12.96 -3.59
CA ARG A 411 -9.83 -13.90 -2.48
C ARG A 411 -9.38 -15.31 -2.89
N ASN A 412 -8.76 -16.05 -1.98
CA ASN A 412 -8.23 -17.39 -2.20
C ASN A 412 -7.14 -17.49 -3.30
N CYS A 413 -6.49 -16.39 -3.69
CA CYS A 413 -5.26 -16.43 -4.49
C CYS A 413 -4.06 -16.81 -3.60
N SER A 414 -4.01 -18.07 -3.17
CA SER A 414 -3.10 -18.52 -2.12
C SER A 414 -1.61 -18.38 -2.47
N ASN A 415 -1.23 -18.44 -3.75
CA ASN A 415 0.17 -18.26 -4.20
C ASN A 415 0.49 -16.81 -4.59
N LEU A 416 -0.38 -15.85 -4.32
CA LEU A 416 -0.13 -14.44 -4.63
C LEU A 416 0.97 -13.92 -3.71
N GLU A 417 2.13 -13.62 -4.28
CA GLU A 417 3.35 -13.22 -3.56
C GLU A 417 3.58 -11.70 -3.63
N GLU A 418 3.15 -11.06 -4.72
CA GLU A 418 3.43 -9.65 -5.00
C GLU A 418 2.19 -8.92 -5.52
N VAL A 419 1.88 -7.78 -4.90
CA VAL A 419 0.88 -6.84 -5.39
C VAL A 419 1.51 -5.46 -5.47
N ILE A 420 1.52 -4.90 -6.67
CA ILE A 420 1.95 -3.52 -6.92
C ILE A 420 0.70 -2.69 -7.14
N PHE A 421 0.43 -1.75 -6.25
CA PHE A 421 -0.65 -0.78 -6.41
C PHE A 421 -0.18 0.41 -7.24
N SER A 422 -1.11 1.06 -7.93
CA SER A 422 -0.87 2.40 -8.46
C SER A 422 -0.80 3.42 -7.32
N GLU A 423 -0.10 4.53 -7.55
CA GLU A 423 0.05 5.60 -6.54
C GLU A 423 -1.28 6.27 -6.17
N LYS A 424 -2.27 6.24 -7.09
CA LYS A 424 -3.59 6.83 -6.91
C LYS A 424 -4.58 5.93 -6.16
N MET A 425 -4.24 4.67 -5.91
CA MET A 425 -5.14 3.69 -5.28
C MET A 425 -5.68 4.22 -3.94
N TYR A 426 -7.01 4.36 -3.86
CA TYR A 426 -7.68 5.06 -2.76
C TYR A 426 -8.33 4.11 -1.75
N SER A 427 -8.82 2.95 -2.20
CA SER A 427 -9.42 1.98 -1.29
C SER A 427 -9.26 0.52 -1.73
N ILE A 428 -9.22 -0.36 -0.73
CA ILE A 428 -9.19 -1.82 -0.92
C ILE A 428 -10.52 -2.41 -0.42
N GLY A 429 -11.20 -3.11 -1.31
CA GLY A 429 -12.52 -3.71 -1.09
C GLY A 429 -12.56 -4.77 0.00
N SER A 430 -13.78 -5.10 0.45
CA SER A 430 -13.98 -6.08 1.53
C SER A 430 -13.54 -7.46 1.06
N TYR A 431 -12.78 -8.17 1.89
CA TYR A 431 -12.24 -9.51 1.59
C TYR A 431 -11.39 -9.60 0.31
N ALA A 432 -10.90 -8.47 -0.23
CA ALA A 432 -10.23 -8.42 -1.53
C ALA A 432 -9.03 -9.38 -1.66
N PHE A 433 -8.26 -9.59 -0.60
CA PHE A 433 -7.10 -10.49 -0.51
C PHE A 433 -7.26 -11.55 0.58
N MET A 434 -8.49 -11.90 0.96
CA MET A 434 -8.73 -12.93 1.97
C MET A 434 -8.07 -14.25 1.54
N ASN A 435 -7.36 -14.91 2.45
CA ASN A 435 -6.63 -16.17 2.21
C ASN A 435 -5.50 -16.09 1.16
N CYS A 436 -4.96 -14.90 0.86
CA CYS A 436 -3.71 -14.76 0.10
C CYS A 436 -2.50 -15.05 1.00
N VAL A 437 -2.33 -16.31 1.36
CA VAL A 437 -1.30 -16.76 2.33
C VAL A 437 0.14 -16.62 1.81
N GLY A 438 0.35 -16.55 0.50
CA GLY A 438 1.63 -16.27 -0.14
C GLY A 438 2.11 -14.82 0.00
N LEU A 439 1.20 -13.89 0.32
CA LEU A 439 1.50 -12.46 0.35
C LEU A 439 2.23 -12.09 1.64
N LYS A 440 3.57 -12.10 1.60
CA LYS A 440 4.42 -11.87 2.78
C LYS A 440 4.72 -10.40 3.05
N LYS A 441 4.83 -9.59 2.00
CA LYS A 441 5.16 -8.16 2.06
C LYS A 441 4.25 -7.39 1.12
N LEU A 442 3.96 -6.16 1.49
CA LEU A 442 3.09 -5.27 0.74
C LEU A 442 3.48 -3.82 1.02
N THR A 443 3.60 -3.01 -0.02
CA THR A 443 3.78 -1.57 0.10
C THR A 443 2.44 -0.89 -0.14
N PHE A 444 1.90 -0.20 0.86
CA PHE A 444 0.68 0.57 0.69
C PHE A 444 0.99 1.90 -0.03
N PRO A 445 0.16 2.32 -1.01
CA PRO A 445 0.37 3.57 -1.71
C PRO A 445 -0.03 4.77 -0.85
N LYS A 446 0.62 5.92 -1.08
CA LYS A 446 0.50 7.12 -0.25
C LYS A 446 -0.92 7.71 -0.16
N LYS A 447 -1.76 7.44 -1.16
CA LYS A 447 -3.14 7.93 -1.26
C LYS A 447 -4.20 6.93 -0.76
N LEU A 448 -3.78 5.78 -0.23
CA LEU A 448 -4.70 4.76 0.29
C LEU A 448 -5.36 5.23 1.59
N CYS A 449 -6.66 5.51 1.55
CA CYS A 449 -7.41 5.98 2.72
C CYS A 449 -8.20 4.86 3.40
N TYR A 450 -8.64 3.83 2.67
CA TYR A 450 -9.57 2.83 3.22
C TYR A 450 -9.14 1.39 2.93
N ILE A 451 -9.03 0.60 4.00
CA ILE A 451 -8.92 -0.86 3.93
C ILE A 451 -10.22 -1.42 4.50
N LYS A 452 -11.10 -1.96 3.66
CA LYS A 452 -12.43 -2.40 4.08
C LYS A 452 -12.39 -3.73 4.86
N GLU A 453 -13.57 -4.18 5.29
CA GLU A 453 -13.75 -5.35 6.15
C GLU A 453 -13.07 -6.59 5.56
N GLY A 454 -12.26 -7.27 6.39
CA GLY A 454 -11.63 -8.54 6.03
C GLY A 454 -10.67 -8.49 4.83
N ALA A 455 -10.30 -7.31 4.32
CA ALA A 455 -9.55 -7.13 3.08
C ALA A 455 -8.30 -8.02 2.99
N PHE A 456 -7.57 -8.20 4.08
CA PHE A 456 -6.37 -9.03 4.20
C PHE A 456 -6.53 -10.16 5.23
N TYR A 457 -7.76 -10.62 5.47
CA TYR A 457 -8.04 -11.70 6.41
C TYR A 457 -7.24 -12.96 6.06
N ASN A 458 -6.54 -13.54 7.03
CA ASN A 458 -5.74 -14.75 6.87
C ASN A 458 -4.70 -14.65 5.72
N THR A 459 -3.98 -13.54 5.65
CA THR A 459 -2.86 -13.35 4.71
C THR A 459 -1.52 -13.69 5.35
N GLY A 460 -0.50 -13.89 4.50
CA GLY A 460 0.86 -14.23 4.92
C GLY A 460 1.71 -13.06 5.41
N LEU A 461 1.13 -11.85 5.53
CA LEU A 461 1.85 -10.62 5.77
C LEU A 461 2.70 -10.69 7.05
N GLU A 462 3.97 -10.31 6.94
CA GLU A 462 4.93 -10.31 8.06
C GLU A 462 5.02 -8.94 8.73
N MET A 463 4.77 -7.87 7.98
CA MET A 463 4.83 -6.48 8.44
C MET A 463 3.79 -5.64 7.71
N ILE A 464 3.25 -4.65 8.40
CA ILE A 464 2.45 -3.56 7.81
C ILE A 464 3.17 -2.25 8.07
N GLN A 465 3.46 -1.52 7.00
CA GLN A 465 4.03 -0.17 7.07
C GLN A 465 3.18 0.79 6.22
N SER A 466 2.86 1.95 6.78
CA SER A 466 2.15 3.01 6.07
C SER A 466 2.56 4.38 6.61
N ASP A 467 2.92 5.29 5.71
CA ASP A 467 3.16 6.69 6.02
C ASP A 467 1.97 7.59 5.63
N ASN A 468 0.77 7.00 5.51
CA ASN A 468 -0.43 7.75 5.17
C ASN A 468 -0.92 8.56 6.37
N GLU A 469 -1.29 9.82 6.11
CA GLU A 469 -1.80 10.74 7.12
C GLU A 469 -3.23 10.41 7.57
N TYR A 470 -3.98 9.74 6.69
CA TYR A 470 -5.35 9.32 6.92
C TYR A 470 -5.52 7.88 6.46
N MET A 471 -5.85 6.99 7.38
CA MET A 471 -6.06 5.58 7.08
C MET A 471 -7.11 4.98 8.02
N SER A 472 -8.16 4.43 7.41
CA SER A 472 -9.22 3.68 8.07
C SER A 472 -9.06 2.19 7.79
N VAL A 473 -8.96 1.41 8.86
CA VAL A 473 -8.85 -0.05 8.83
C VAL A 473 -10.17 -0.64 9.31
N GLY A 474 -10.81 -1.41 8.45
CA GLY A 474 -12.11 -2.01 8.70
C GLY A 474 -12.10 -3.16 9.72
N ARG A 475 -13.31 -3.66 10.00
CA ARG A 475 -13.53 -4.84 10.84
C ARG A 475 -12.75 -6.03 10.27
N LYS A 476 -12.05 -6.79 11.12
CA LYS A 476 -11.31 -8.01 10.74
C LYS A 476 -10.32 -7.86 9.57
N SER A 477 -9.93 -6.65 9.17
CA SER A 477 -9.17 -6.43 7.92
C SER A 477 -7.87 -7.21 7.86
N PHE A 478 -7.19 -7.44 8.97
CA PHE A 478 -5.96 -8.23 9.10
C PHE A 478 -6.13 -9.39 10.10
N ALA A 479 -7.36 -9.81 10.38
CA ALA A 479 -7.58 -10.90 11.34
C ALA A 479 -6.97 -12.22 10.83
N ASN A 480 -6.41 -13.01 11.73
CA ASN A 480 -5.72 -14.27 11.47
C ASN A 480 -4.45 -14.17 10.61
N CYS A 481 -3.86 -12.98 10.43
CA CYS A 481 -2.52 -12.87 9.84
C CYS A 481 -1.47 -13.34 10.86
N LYS A 482 -1.30 -14.67 10.97
CA LYS A 482 -0.45 -15.30 12.00
C LYS A 482 1.04 -15.03 11.81
N ASN A 483 1.48 -14.62 10.62
CA ASN A 483 2.87 -14.26 10.34
C ASN A 483 3.19 -12.80 10.69
N LEU A 484 2.18 -11.97 10.94
CA LEU A 484 2.35 -10.54 11.17
C LEU A 484 3.09 -10.31 12.49
N LYS A 485 4.28 -9.71 12.43
CA LYS A 485 5.14 -9.42 13.58
C LYS A 485 5.04 -7.96 14.03
N SER A 486 4.90 -7.05 13.08
CA SER A 486 4.88 -5.61 13.36
C SER A 486 3.93 -4.80 12.50
N VAL A 487 3.37 -3.75 13.10
CA VAL A 487 2.56 -2.71 12.45
C VAL A 487 3.21 -1.35 12.76
N ASP A 488 3.59 -0.60 11.73
CA ASP A 488 4.13 0.76 11.84
C ASP A 488 3.33 1.70 10.95
N ILE A 489 2.51 2.56 11.55
CA ILE A 489 1.60 3.45 10.84
C ILE A 489 1.79 4.88 11.33
N LEU A 490 1.85 5.83 10.40
CA LEU A 490 1.94 7.25 10.71
C LEU A 490 0.73 7.71 11.52
N GLN A 491 -0.49 7.53 11.00
CA GLN A 491 -1.73 7.94 11.66
C GLN A 491 -2.89 7.01 11.29
N LEU A 492 -3.81 6.79 12.23
CA LEU A 492 -5.04 6.01 12.03
C LEU A 492 -6.24 6.81 12.49
N ASP A 493 -7.25 6.91 11.61
CA ASP A 493 -8.51 7.58 11.92
C ASP A 493 -9.53 6.62 12.52
N ASN A 494 -9.57 5.38 12.00
CA ASN A 494 -10.50 4.38 12.44
C ASN A 494 -9.89 2.97 12.37
N VAL A 495 -10.09 2.18 13.41
CA VAL A 495 -9.75 0.76 13.48
C VAL A 495 -10.96 -0.03 13.96
N GLY A 496 -11.52 -0.81 13.04
CA GLY A 496 -12.71 -1.61 13.26
C GLY A 496 -12.48 -2.80 14.20
N SER A 497 -13.59 -3.40 14.64
CA SER A 497 -13.55 -4.48 15.61
C SER A 497 -12.76 -5.66 15.07
N TYR A 498 -11.96 -6.30 15.91
CA TYR A 498 -11.15 -7.47 15.54
C TYR A 498 -10.19 -7.22 14.36
N ALA A 499 -9.85 -5.97 14.01
CA ALA A 499 -9.01 -5.65 12.85
C ALA A 499 -7.73 -6.49 12.76
N PHE A 500 -7.06 -6.73 13.88
CA PHE A 500 -5.84 -7.54 14.02
C PHE A 500 -6.06 -8.76 14.93
N TYR A 501 -7.31 -9.26 15.00
CA TYR A 501 -7.65 -10.39 15.86
C TYR A 501 -6.86 -11.63 15.48
N ASN A 502 -6.35 -12.35 16.49
CA ASN A 502 -5.61 -13.60 16.29
C ASN A 502 -4.36 -13.46 15.41
N CYS A 503 -3.75 -12.27 15.34
CA CYS A 503 -2.39 -12.07 14.86
C CYS A 503 -1.41 -12.49 15.97
N THR A 504 -1.28 -13.80 16.19
CA THR A 504 -0.60 -14.36 17.38
C THR A 504 0.90 -14.05 17.46
N ASN A 505 1.54 -13.63 16.37
CA ASN A 505 2.93 -13.19 16.36
C ASN A 505 3.12 -11.67 16.41
N LEU A 506 2.04 -10.88 16.40
CA LEU A 506 2.13 -9.42 16.41
C LEU A 506 2.62 -8.96 17.78
N GLU A 507 3.85 -8.49 17.85
CA GLU A 507 4.53 -8.08 19.09
C GLU A 507 4.83 -6.59 19.16
N LYS A 508 4.88 -5.90 18.00
CA LYS A 508 5.15 -4.46 17.92
C LYS A 508 4.07 -3.73 17.13
N VAL A 509 3.40 -2.77 17.76
CA VAL A 509 2.53 -1.80 17.08
C VAL A 509 3.04 -0.39 17.41
N THR A 510 3.32 0.39 16.37
CA THR A 510 3.78 1.77 16.46
C THR A 510 2.79 2.66 15.72
N LEU A 511 2.25 3.65 16.43
CA LEU A 511 1.41 4.72 15.88
C LEU A 511 2.15 6.03 16.13
N LYS A 512 2.63 6.68 15.06
CA LYS A 512 3.48 7.89 15.20
C LYS A 512 2.66 9.12 15.60
N LYS A 513 1.39 9.18 15.18
CA LYS A 513 0.43 10.22 15.49
C LYS A 513 -0.92 9.60 15.83
N VAL A 514 -1.56 10.11 16.87
CA VAL A 514 -2.91 9.71 17.30
C VAL A 514 -3.67 10.95 17.71
N ASP A 515 -4.80 11.23 17.06
CA ASP A 515 -5.73 12.24 17.55
C ASP A 515 -6.80 11.61 18.45
N SER A 516 -7.29 12.40 19.39
CA SER A 516 -8.42 12.08 20.26
C SER A 516 -9.72 11.75 19.52
N ASN A 517 -9.95 12.26 18.30
CA ASN A 517 -11.14 11.91 17.52
C ASN A 517 -11.02 10.57 16.77
N CYS A 518 -9.86 9.90 16.83
CA CYS A 518 -9.75 8.58 16.22
C CYS A 518 -10.71 7.58 16.87
N ARG A 519 -11.24 6.65 16.08
CA ARG A 519 -12.12 5.60 16.53
C ARG A 519 -11.37 4.27 16.58
N MET A 520 -11.15 3.75 17.77
CA MET A 520 -10.38 2.53 18.01
C MET A 520 -11.25 1.53 18.74
N GLU A 521 -11.73 0.50 18.05
CA GLU A 521 -12.52 -0.55 18.68
C GLU A 521 -11.66 -1.31 19.72
N GLY A 522 -12.11 -1.37 20.97
CA GLY A 522 -11.32 -1.91 22.07
C GLY A 522 -10.82 -3.35 21.89
N ASN A 523 -11.50 -4.16 21.07
CA ASN A 523 -11.12 -5.55 20.76
C ASN A 523 -10.32 -5.69 19.45
N ALA A 524 -9.87 -4.60 18.83
CA ALA A 524 -9.16 -4.61 17.55
C ALA A 524 -7.90 -5.50 17.56
N PHE A 525 -7.19 -5.58 18.68
CA PHE A 525 -5.91 -6.29 18.82
C PHE A 525 -6.00 -7.53 19.72
N GLU A 526 -7.20 -8.08 19.89
CA GLU A 526 -7.41 -9.25 20.74
C GLU A 526 -6.63 -10.49 20.23
N ASN A 527 -6.07 -11.25 21.18
CA ASN A 527 -5.20 -12.40 20.93
C ASN A 527 -3.93 -12.08 20.11
N THR A 528 -3.26 -10.97 20.42
CA THR A 528 -1.94 -10.59 19.89
C THR A 528 -0.87 -10.65 21.00
N LYS A 529 0.41 -10.83 20.67
CA LYS A 529 1.50 -10.74 21.67
C LYS A 529 1.64 -9.32 22.23
N TRP A 530 1.42 -8.31 21.39
CA TRP A 530 1.50 -6.90 21.74
C TRP A 530 0.55 -6.50 22.86
N ILE A 531 -0.68 -7.02 22.86
CA ILE A 531 -1.69 -6.63 23.87
C ILE A 531 -1.59 -7.41 25.18
N LYS A 532 -0.95 -8.60 25.18
CA LYS A 532 -0.87 -9.49 26.36
C LYS A 532 -0.34 -8.81 27.62
N PRO A 533 0.76 -8.01 27.59
CA PRO A 533 1.26 -7.33 28.78
C PRO A 533 0.25 -6.36 29.41
N TYR A 534 -0.54 -5.67 28.57
CA TYR A 534 -1.58 -4.75 29.03
C TYR A 534 -2.75 -5.50 29.65
N GLN A 535 -3.17 -6.60 29.01
CA GLN A 535 -4.25 -7.46 29.50
C GLN A 535 -3.90 -8.07 30.87
N GLN A 536 -2.71 -8.65 31.02
CA GLN A 536 -2.26 -9.26 32.28
C GLN A 536 -2.23 -8.24 33.43
N LYS A 537 -1.75 -7.03 33.14
CA LYS A 537 -1.66 -5.93 34.13
C LYS A 537 -2.97 -5.16 34.31
N ASN A 538 -4.02 -5.48 33.53
CA ASN A 538 -5.28 -4.74 33.45
C ASN A 538 -5.07 -3.22 33.20
N LYS A 539 -4.06 -2.87 32.40
CA LYS A 539 -3.71 -1.49 32.07
C LYS A 539 -4.25 -1.09 30.71
N PRO A 540 -4.65 0.19 30.52
CA PRO A 540 -4.99 0.69 29.20
C PRO A 540 -3.74 0.87 28.33
N VAL A 541 -3.95 0.96 27.02
CA VAL A 541 -2.93 1.39 26.04
C VAL A 541 -3.08 2.89 25.81
N ILE A 542 -1.99 3.63 26.02
CA ILE A 542 -1.92 5.09 25.86
C ILE A 542 -0.78 5.39 24.89
N VAL A 543 -1.07 6.18 23.86
CA VAL A 543 -0.11 6.63 22.85
C VAL A 543 -0.19 8.16 22.76
N ASP A 544 0.94 8.84 22.93
CA ASP A 544 1.02 10.32 23.01
C ASP A 544 -0.04 10.98 23.93
N GLY A 545 -0.30 10.32 25.07
CA GLY A 545 -1.31 10.80 26.03
C GLY A 545 -2.76 10.57 25.61
N VAL A 546 -3.03 9.93 24.47
CA VAL A 546 -4.37 9.50 24.05
C VAL A 546 -4.57 8.03 24.42
N LEU A 547 -5.63 7.73 25.17
CA LEU A 547 -6.02 6.36 25.48
C LEU A 547 -6.74 5.76 24.27
N ILE A 548 -6.10 4.76 23.65
CA ILE A 548 -6.61 4.11 22.43
C ILE A 548 -7.25 2.75 22.68
N ASN A 549 -6.92 2.09 23.80
CA ASN A 549 -7.51 0.81 24.16
C ASN A 549 -7.66 0.67 25.68
N GLY A 550 -8.90 0.58 26.15
CA GLY A 550 -9.29 0.35 27.53
C GLY A 550 -10.05 -0.95 27.75
N TYR A 551 -10.07 -1.86 26.76
CA TYR A 551 -10.92 -3.05 26.75
C TYR A 551 -10.61 -4.07 27.87
N TYR A 552 -9.36 -4.12 28.33
CA TYR A 552 -8.90 -5.09 29.34
C TYR A 552 -8.91 -4.53 30.76
N VAL A 553 -9.22 -3.24 30.91
CA VAL A 553 -9.28 -2.57 32.20
C VAL A 553 -10.46 -3.12 33.02
N LYS A 554 -10.30 -3.37 34.32
CA LYS A 554 -11.33 -3.98 35.18
C LYS A 554 -11.49 -3.28 36.52
N GLY A 555 -12.68 -3.38 37.10
CA GLY A 555 -12.98 -2.84 38.43
C GLY A 555 -13.39 -1.37 38.43
N ASN A 556 -13.03 -0.64 39.50
CA ASN A 556 -13.34 0.77 39.65
C ASN A 556 -12.20 1.61 39.08
N ILE A 557 -12.50 2.42 38.07
CA ILE A 557 -11.50 3.08 37.24
C ILE A 557 -11.49 4.57 37.53
N THR A 558 -10.31 5.13 37.79
CA THR A 558 -10.09 6.58 37.90
C THR A 558 -9.03 7.02 36.90
N LEU A 559 -9.38 7.92 35.98
CA LEU A 559 -8.48 8.47 34.97
C LEU A 559 -8.41 10.00 35.09
N GLY A 560 -7.22 10.55 34.90
CA GLY A 560 -6.91 11.96 35.13
C GLY A 560 -6.15 12.63 33.98
N GLY A 561 -6.49 13.88 33.70
CA GLY A 561 -5.97 14.73 32.63
C GLY A 561 -4.46 14.97 32.67
N LYS A 562 -3.84 14.85 33.85
CA LYS A 562 -2.37 14.97 34.01
C LYS A 562 -1.61 13.90 33.21
N LYS A 563 -2.20 12.72 33.00
CA LYS A 563 -1.56 11.59 32.30
C LYS A 563 -2.26 11.23 30.99
N ILE A 564 -3.54 11.58 30.84
CA ILE A 564 -4.39 11.23 29.70
C ILE A 564 -4.98 12.52 29.14
N LYS A 565 -4.42 13.00 28.03
CA LYS A 565 -4.87 14.18 27.31
C LYS A 565 -6.24 13.94 26.65
N GLY A 566 -6.49 12.73 26.14
CA GLY A 566 -7.75 12.36 25.49
C GLY A 566 -8.07 10.87 25.52
N ILE A 567 -9.32 10.52 25.18
CA ILE A 567 -9.80 9.14 25.04
C ILE A 567 -10.39 8.97 23.64
N ALA A 568 -9.84 8.04 22.87
CA ALA A 568 -10.31 7.70 21.53
C ALA A 568 -11.71 7.07 21.55
N GLY A 569 -12.46 7.27 20.47
CA GLY A 569 -13.80 6.73 20.31
C GLY A 569 -13.78 5.21 20.36
N ARG A 570 -14.75 4.61 21.06
CA ARG A 570 -14.89 3.15 21.28
C ARG A 570 -13.71 2.41 21.92
N SER A 571 -12.74 3.13 22.47
CA SER A 571 -11.57 2.54 23.14
C SER A 571 -11.93 1.62 24.33
N PHE A 572 -13.03 1.87 25.03
CA PHE A 572 -13.58 0.98 26.07
C PHE A 572 -14.81 0.19 25.61
N ALA A 573 -15.23 0.32 24.34
CA ALA A 573 -16.47 -0.30 23.89
C ALA A 573 -16.48 -1.80 24.16
N ASN A 574 -17.64 -2.34 24.55
CA ASN A 574 -17.83 -3.75 24.92
C ASN A 574 -17.05 -4.23 26.17
N ASN A 575 -16.40 -3.35 26.93
CA ASN A 575 -15.75 -3.75 28.18
C ASN A 575 -16.79 -4.17 29.25
N GLN A 576 -16.84 -5.48 29.55
CA GLN A 576 -17.73 -6.07 30.55
C GLN A 576 -17.12 -6.22 31.96
N LYS A 577 -15.95 -5.62 32.19
CA LYS A 577 -15.14 -5.83 33.41
C LYS A 577 -15.08 -4.57 34.28
N ILE A 578 -15.44 -3.40 33.74
CA ILE A 578 -15.52 -2.15 34.51
C ILE A 578 -16.79 -2.09 35.35
N LYS A 579 -16.66 -1.62 36.59
CA LYS A 579 -17.74 -1.48 37.57
C LYS A 579 -18.15 -0.03 37.78
N LYS A 580 -17.20 0.86 38.05
CA LYS A 580 -17.40 2.30 38.23
C LYS A 580 -16.33 3.09 37.49
N LEU A 581 -16.65 4.30 37.07
CA LEU A 581 -15.76 5.15 36.28
C LEU A 581 -15.72 6.59 36.84
N LYS A 582 -14.52 7.11 37.06
CA LYS A 582 -14.27 8.51 37.42
C LYS A 582 -13.25 9.11 36.46
N LEU A 583 -13.67 10.10 35.67
CA LEU A 583 -12.84 10.82 34.73
C LEU A 583 -12.68 12.27 35.20
N SER A 584 -11.45 12.77 35.19
CA SER A 584 -11.13 14.13 35.67
C SER A 584 -10.15 14.85 34.75
N GLY A 585 -10.46 16.06 34.30
CA GLY A 585 -9.53 16.94 33.59
C GLY A 585 -9.10 16.48 32.19
N ILE A 586 -9.79 15.51 31.58
CA ILE A 586 -9.45 14.99 30.25
C ILE A 586 -9.94 15.98 29.18
N LYS A 587 -9.07 16.40 28.26
CA LYS A 587 -9.40 17.45 27.28
C LYS A 587 -10.52 17.00 26.34
N ASN A 588 -10.38 15.81 25.75
CA ASN A 588 -11.34 15.28 24.78
C ASN A 588 -11.69 13.81 25.07
N ILE A 589 -12.99 13.48 25.04
CA ILE A 589 -13.50 12.10 25.09
C ILE A 589 -14.40 11.92 23.87
N ALA A 590 -13.90 11.17 22.88
CA ALA A 590 -14.58 10.98 21.61
C ALA A 590 -15.78 10.02 21.70
N GLY A 591 -16.60 10.07 20.64
CA GLY A 591 -17.91 9.45 20.62
C GLY A 591 -17.90 7.96 20.88
N SER A 592 -18.92 7.48 21.59
CA SER A 592 -19.06 6.07 21.95
C SER A 592 -17.86 5.45 22.70
N ALA A 593 -16.99 6.25 23.32
CA ALA A 593 -15.81 5.76 24.05
C ALA A 593 -16.10 4.58 24.98
N PHE A 594 -17.26 4.58 25.66
CA PHE A 594 -17.68 3.58 26.64
C PHE A 594 -18.97 2.85 26.24
N ALA A 595 -19.28 2.79 24.94
CA ALA A 595 -20.48 2.12 24.46
C ALA A 595 -20.51 0.63 24.86
N GLU A 596 -21.70 0.12 25.19
CA GLU A 596 -21.94 -1.29 25.49
C GLU A 596 -21.16 -1.82 26.72
N THR A 597 -20.65 -0.94 27.59
CA THR A 597 -19.89 -1.36 28.78
C THR A 597 -20.77 -1.79 29.95
N SER A 598 -20.20 -2.54 30.90
CA SER A 598 -20.87 -2.98 32.12
C SER A 598 -20.85 -1.95 33.27
N VAL A 599 -20.38 -0.73 33.02
CA VAL A 599 -20.24 0.30 34.06
C VAL A 599 -21.58 0.58 34.73
N THR A 600 -21.58 0.76 36.04
CA THR A 600 -22.79 1.00 36.85
C THR A 600 -22.92 2.45 37.29
N GLU A 601 -21.80 3.14 37.49
CA GLU A 601 -21.74 4.54 37.93
C GLU A 601 -20.61 5.27 37.24
N VAL A 602 -20.90 6.49 36.77
CA VAL A 602 -19.94 7.36 36.07
C VAL A 602 -19.89 8.73 36.76
N SER A 603 -18.66 9.24 36.92
CA SER A 603 -18.39 10.62 37.31
C SER A 603 -17.45 11.28 36.30
N LEU A 604 -17.90 12.37 35.70
CA LEU A 604 -17.14 13.20 34.75
C LEU A 604 -16.88 14.56 35.41
N SER A 605 -15.63 14.98 35.45
CA SER A 605 -15.23 16.24 36.10
C SER A 605 -14.19 17.00 35.28
N GLY A 606 -14.38 18.29 35.02
CA GLY A 606 -13.35 19.12 34.39
C GLY A 606 -12.95 18.71 32.95
N CYS A 607 -13.75 17.87 32.28
CA CYS A 607 -13.49 17.52 30.88
C CYS A 607 -13.93 18.66 29.96
N LYS A 608 -13.21 18.92 28.86
CA LYS A 608 -13.55 20.04 27.97
C LYS A 608 -14.54 19.67 26.89
N ILE A 609 -14.30 18.55 26.19
CA ILE A 609 -15.13 18.08 25.07
C ILE A 609 -15.63 16.68 25.41
N LEU A 610 -16.95 16.51 25.36
CA LEU A 610 -17.67 15.25 25.48
C LEU A 610 -18.48 15.05 24.20
N ASP A 611 -18.07 14.10 23.38
CA ASP A 611 -18.70 13.80 22.10
C ASP A 611 -19.94 12.92 22.27
N THR A 612 -20.62 12.58 21.18
CA THR A 612 -21.93 11.93 21.18
C THR A 612 -21.88 10.47 21.62
N HIS A 613 -23.00 9.95 22.14
CA HIS A 613 -23.22 8.52 22.42
C HIS A 613 -22.21 7.88 23.39
N LEU A 614 -21.59 8.65 24.31
CA LEU A 614 -20.46 8.18 25.15
C LEU A 614 -20.70 6.83 25.83
N PHE A 615 -21.91 6.59 26.30
CA PHE A 615 -22.33 5.41 27.06
C PHE A 615 -23.52 4.69 26.40
N SER A 616 -23.68 4.80 25.08
CA SER A 616 -24.77 4.14 24.35
C SER A 616 -24.81 2.64 24.65
N GLU A 617 -26.00 2.05 24.75
CA GLU A 617 -26.24 0.63 25.05
C GLU A 617 -25.63 0.12 26.38
N CYS A 618 -25.27 1.01 27.32
CA CYS A 618 -24.84 0.60 28.66
C CYS A 618 -26.03 0.17 29.53
N ARG A 619 -26.40 -1.11 29.45
CA ARG A 619 -27.57 -1.69 30.15
C ARG A 619 -27.46 -1.71 31.68
N LYS A 620 -26.24 -1.68 32.22
CA LYS A 620 -25.99 -1.70 33.68
C LYS A 620 -25.75 -0.32 34.30
N LEU A 621 -25.61 0.73 33.49
CA LEU A 621 -25.27 2.07 33.94
C LEU A 621 -26.44 2.73 34.63
N LYS A 622 -26.43 2.82 35.96
CA LYS A 622 -27.54 3.36 36.77
C LYS A 622 -27.43 4.86 37.00
N LYS A 623 -26.21 5.39 37.11
CA LYS A 623 -25.98 6.78 37.55
C LYS A 623 -24.87 7.46 36.78
N ILE A 624 -25.12 8.70 36.33
CA ILE A 624 -24.13 9.61 35.78
C ILE A 624 -24.07 10.88 36.63
N SER A 625 -22.87 11.38 36.88
CA SER A 625 -22.62 12.70 37.48
C SER A 625 -21.62 13.47 36.63
N VAL A 626 -21.92 14.73 36.35
CA VAL A 626 -21.11 15.62 35.51
C VAL A 626 -20.83 16.91 36.28
N SER A 627 -19.61 17.44 36.24
CA SER A 627 -19.23 18.70 36.91
C SER A 627 -18.01 19.33 36.24
N GLY A 628 -17.80 20.64 36.34
CA GLY A 628 -16.63 21.27 35.72
C GLY A 628 -16.64 21.24 34.18
N ILE A 629 -17.81 21.05 33.56
CA ILE A 629 -17.98 20.99 32.11
C ILE A 629 -19.00 22.05 31.73
N LYS A 630 -18.58 23.09 31.02
CA LYS A 630 -19.42 24.27 30.74
C LYS A 630 -20.60 23.95 29.84
N GLN A 631 -20.35 23.27 28.73
CA GLN A 631 -21.33 22.93 27.70
C GLN A 631 -21.31 21.43 27.45
N ILE A 632 -22.49 20.82 27.31
CA ILE A 632 -22.65 19.40 26.95
C ILE A 632 -23.36 19.32 25.62
N GLN A 633 -22.77 18.57 24.69
CA GLN A 633 -23.21 18.49 23.30
C GLN A 633 -24.45 17.61 23.12
N SER A 634 -25.15 17.84 22.01
CA SER A 634 -26.30 17.04 21.60
C SER A 634 -25.97 15.55 21.58
N LYS A 635 -26.90 14.72 22.06
CA LYS A 635 -26.77 13.24 22.10
C LYS A 635 -25.56 12.71 22.87
N THR A 636 -24.89 13.50 23.73
CA THR A 636 -23.82 13.02 24.61
C THR A 636 -24.26 11.80 25.43
N PHE A 637 -25.47 11.87 26.02
CA PHE A 637 -26.09 10.80 26.80
C PHE A 637 -27.29 10.19 26.06
N ALA A 638 -27.02 9.57 24.91
CA ALA A 638 -28.04 8.94 24.08
C ALA A 638 -28.09 7.42 24.25
N PHE A 639 -29.30 6.85 24.18
CA PHE A 639 -29.59 5.42 24.17
C PHE A 639 -28.94 4.64 25.34
N ILE A 640 -29.15 5.11 26.57
CA ILE A 640 -28.62 4.48 27.78
C ILE A 640 -29.76 3.76 28.52
N PRO A 641 -30.11 2.50 28.16
CA PRO A 641 -31.27 1.82 28.71
C PRO A 641 -31.16 1.53 30.20
N GLY A 642 -29.95 1.49 30.78
CA GLY A 642 -29.75 1.26 32.21
C GLY A 642 -29.95 2.51 33.09
N LEU A 643 -29.92 3.71 32.51
CA LEU A 643 -29.75 4.96 33.25
C LEU A 643 -30.98 5.25 34.10
N LYS A 644 -30.80 5.40 35.42
CA LYS A 644 -31.87 5.75 36.36
C LYS A 644 -31.75 7.18 36.89
N LYS A 645 -30.53 7.69 37.05
CA LYS A 645 -30.26 9.01 37.62
C LYS A 645 -29.14 9.74 36.90
N ILE A 646 -29.35 11.02 36.58
CA ILE A 646 -28.30 11.92 36.09
C ILE A 646 -28.18 13.15 36.99
N ILE A 647 -26.95 13.59 37.25
CA ILE A 647 -26.64 14.75 38.08
C ILE A 647 -25.77 15.71 37.28
N PHE A 648 -26.29 16.91 37.00
CA PHE A 648 -25.54 18.03 36.45
C PHE A 648 -25.06 18.90 37.61
N GLY A 649 -23.76 18.94 37.82
CA GLY A 649 -23.08 19.53 38.99
C GLY A 649 -22.58 20.95 38.73
N LYS A 650 -21.64 21.38 39.59
CA LYS A 650 -21.03 22.72 39.50
C LYS A 650 -20.46 22.98 38.10
N GLU A 651 -20.53 24.24 37.66
CA GLU A 651 -19.97 24.74 36.40
C GLU A 651 -20.60 24.20 35.10
N VAL A 652 -21.64 23.36 35.17
CA VAL A 652 -22.49 23.10 34.00
C VAL A 652 -23.38 24.32 33.77
N THR A 653 -23.23 24.97 32.62
CA THR A 653 -23.93 26.22 32.27
C THR A 653 -24.76 26.11 31.01
N SER A 654 -24.51 25.14 30.13
CA SER A 654 -25.26 24.96 28.88
C SER A 654 -25.48 23.49 28.54
N LEU A 655 -26.67 23.15 28.06
CA LEU A 655 -27.03 21.82 27.54
C LEU A 655 -27.66 21.98 26.15
N GLU A 656 -27.11 21.31 25.14
CA GLU A 656 -27.67 21.34 23.79
C GLU A 656 -28.94 20.47 23.68
N GLU A 657 -29.71 20.65 22.61
CA GLU A 657 -30.89 19.83 22.33
C GLU A 657 -30.53 18.34 22.30
N ASN A 658 -31.46 17.47 22.73
CA ASN A 658 -31.24 16.03 22.75
C ASN A 658 -30.01 15.58 23.57
N THR A 659 -29.48 16.40 24.50
CA THR A 659 -28.33 16.01 25.35
C THR A 659 -28.57 14.66 26.04
N VAL A 660 -29.81 14.42 26.53
CA VAL A 660 -30.24 13.14 27.10
C VAL A 660 -31.35 12.55 26.23
N TYR A 661 -30.98 11.58 25.40
CA TYR A 661 -31.84 11.09 24.31
C TYR A 661 -32.15 9.60 24.49
N HIS A 662 -33.44 9.22 24.47
CA HIS A 662 -33.92 7.83 24.57
C HIS A 662 -33.35 7.04 25.78
N CYS A 663 -33.15 7.71 26.91
CA CYS A 663 -32.82 7.06 28.18
C CYS A 663 -34.11 6.60 28.89
N THR A 664 -34.73 5.54 28.35
CA THR A 664 -36.11 5.12 28.70
C THR A 664 -36.34 4.74 30.16
N ASN A 665 -35.29 4.40 30.92
CA ASN A 665 -35.37 4.08 32.33
C ASN A 665 -34.97 5.23 33.28
N LEU A 666 -34.68 6.41 32.74
CA LEU A 666 -34.31 7.58 33.53
C LEU A 666 -35.49 7.97 34.43
N ARG A 667 -35.27 8.05 35.74
CA ARG A 667 -36.29 8.43 36.73
C ARG A 667 -36.03 9.78 37.37
N THR A 668 -34.75 10.09 37.58
CA THR A 668 -34.33 11.26 38.36
C THR A 668 -33.28 12.10 37.64
N VAL A 669 -33.54 13.40 37.54
CA VAL A 669 -32.56 14.41 37.13
C VAL A 669 -32.26 15.31 38.31
N SER A 670 -31.00 15.70 38.53
CA SER A 670 -30.64 16.65 39.57
C SER A 670 -29.70 17.72 39.05
N PHE A 671 -30.11 18.97 39.17
CA PHE A 671 -29.32 20.15 38.85
C PHE A 671 -28.75 20.75 40.14
N LYS A 672 -27.43 20.59 40.30
CA LYS A 672 -26.62 21.16 41.38
C LYS A 672 -25.66 22.22 40.84
N THR A 673 -26.09 23.00 39.85
CA THR A 673 -25.25 24.00 39.18
C THR A 673 -25.10 25.24 40.07
N GLN A 674 -24.14 26.10 39.70
CA GLN A 674 -23.86 27.36 40.41
C GLN A 674 -24.40 28.59 39.68
N LYS A 675 -24.80 28.41 38.42
CA LYS A 675 -25.40 29.43 37.56
C LYS A 675 -26.64 28.83 36.90
N PRO A 676 -27.57 29.70 36.45
CA PRO A 676 -28.65 29.26 35.60
C PRO A 676 -28.14 28.45 34.41
N ILE A 677 -28.88 27.41 34.05
CA ILE A 677 -28.56 26.58 32.88
C ILE A 677 -29.21 27.23 31.68
N ASP A 678 -28.40 27.55 30.69
CA ASP A 678 -28.85 27.91 29.36
C ASP A 678 -29.18 26.65 28.57
N TRP A 679 -30.29 26.68 27.84
CA TRP A 679 -30.71 25.58 26.97
C TRP A 679 -31.21 26.10 25.60
N SER A 680 -30.73 27.27 25.17
CA SER A 680 -31.20 27.94 23.95
C SER A 680 -30.54 27.44 22.66
N TYR A 681 -31.41 27.25 21.64
CA TYR A 681 -31.27 27.46 20.19
C TYR A 681 -29.86 27.80 19.65
N ASP A 682 -29.27 26.90 18.85
CA ASP A 682 -28.63 27.26 17.56
C ASP A 682 -28.11 26.03 16.81
N THR A 683 -28.81 25.63 15.74
CA THR A 683 -28.27 25.54 14.36
C THR A 683 -29.32 24.92 13.41
N TRP A 684 -29.86 25.78 12.53
CA TRP A 684 -30.64 25.51 11.31
C TRP A 684 -32.02 24.84 11.48
N GLY A 685 -33.04 25.66 11.75
CA GLY A 685 -34.42 25.39 11.32
C GLY A 685 -35.43 24.94 12.38
N GLY A 686 -35.85 25.86 13.26
CA GLY A 686 -37.29 26.15 13.38
C GLY A 686 -38.20 25.33 14.31
N LYS A 687 -37.73 24.48 15.25
CA LYS A 687 -38.59 23.91 16.33
C LYS A 687 -37.88 23.75 17.67
N GLU A 688 -38.59 23.96 18.78
CA GLU A 688 -38.10 23.78 20.15
C GLU A 688 -37.64 22.32 20.38
N GLY A 689 -36.35 22.14 20.68
CA GLY A 689 -35.74 20.82 20.88
C GLY A 689 -35.82 20.37 22.34
N LYS A 690 -36.43 19.20 22.60
CA LYS A 690 -36.58 18.69 23.98
C LYS A 690 -35.22 18.19 24.50
N MET A 691 -34.84 18.58 25.72
CA MET A 691 -33.57 18.14 26.33
C MET A 691 -33.59 16.65 26.73
N PHE A 692 -34.76 16.14 27.12
CA PHE A 692 -34.99 14.77 27.60
C PHE A 692 -35.91 13.95 26.67
N VAL A 693 -35.63 13.94 25.36
CA VAL A 693 -36.43 13.15 24.40
C VAL A 693 -36.40 11.66 24.75
N GLY A 694 -37.55 10.99 24.67
CA GLY A 694 -37.64 9.53 24.84
C GLY A 694 -37.38 9.03 26.27
N CYS A 695 -37.30 9.92 27.26
CA CYS A 695 -37.11 9.58 28.68
C CYS A 695 -38.46 9.27 29.37
N THR A 696 -39.16 8.24 28.89
CA THR A 696 -40.58 7.97 29.23
C THR A 696 -40.87 7.67 30.70
N LYS A 697 -39.86 7.29 31.51
CA LYS A 697 -40.00 7.02 32.95
C LYS A 697 -39.52 8.16 33.86
N LEU A 698 -39.20 9.33 33.30
CA LEU A 698 -38.76 10.49 34.08
C LEU A 698 -39.90 10.96 34.98
N ARG A 699 -39.63 11.07 36.29
CA ARG A 699 -40.62 11.45 37.30
C ARG A 699 -40.15 12.58 38.21
N ASP A 700 -38.87 12.62 38.56
CA ASP A 700 -38.36 13.57 39.55
C ASP A 700 -37.24 14.44 39.00
N VAL A 701 -37.41 15.76 39.06
CA VAL A 701 -36.39 16.75 38.72
C VAL A 701 -36.06 17.57 39.95
N TYR A 702 -34.81 17.55 40.40
CA TYR A 702 -34.37 18.31 41.57
C TYR A 702 -33.56 19.52 41.15
N MET A 703 -33.97 20.71 41.60
CA MET A 703 -33.25 21.96 41.37
C MET A 703 -32.73 22.54 42.69
N ASN A 704 -31.67 23.34 42.62
CA ASN A 704 -31.20 24.15 43.73
C ASN A 704 -31.52 25.63 43.46
N SER A 705 -31.20 26.54 44.38
CA SER A 705 -31.53 27.97 44.24
C SER A 705 -30.81 28.70 43.10
N LYS A 706 -29.75 28.11 42.55
CA LYS A 706 -28.90 28.67 41.50
C LYS A 706 -29.07 27.97 40.14
N SER A 707 -29.70 26.79 40.12
CA SER A 707 -29.93 25.96 38.93
C SER A 707 -31.15 26.38 38.11
N LEU A 708 -31.56 27.64 38.18
CA LEU A 708 -32.71 28.13 37.44
C LEU A 708 -32.45 28.01 35.94
N LEU A 709 -33.46 27.69 35.15
CA LEU A 709 -33.28 27.51 33.72
C LEU A 709 -33.49 28.86 33.03
N LYS A 710 -32.59 29.22 32.11
CA LYS A 710 -32.64 30.47 31.36
C LYS A 710 -33.26 30.16 29.98
N GLY A 711 -34.41 30.76 29.66
CA GLY A 711 -35.13 30.53 28.40
C GLY A 711 -36.48 31.25 28.37
N SER A 712 -37.13 31.25 27.20
CA SER A 712 -38.49 31.80 27.05
C SER A 712 -39.51 30.99 27.88
N GLU A 713 -40.68 31.57 28.12
CA GLU A 713 -41.80 30.92 28.84
C GLU A 713 -42.18 29.56 28.22
N ASN A 714 -42.02 29.39 26.90
CA ASN A 714 -42.23 28.13 26.18
C ASN A 714 -41.10 27.10 26.41
N SER A 715 -39.88 27.53 26.73
CA SER A 715 -38.74 26.63 26.87
C SER A 715 -38.86 25.68 28.08
N TRP A 716 -39.54 26.12 29.15
CA TRP A 716 -39.85 25.26 30.30
C TRP A 716 -40.94 24.23 29.96
N MET A 717 -41.84 24.56 29.03
CA MET A 717 -42.95 23.70 28.61
C MET A 717 -42.48 22.47 27.81
N ASP A 718 -41.35 22.60 27.11
CA ASP A 718 -40.84 21.59 26.18
C ASP A 718 -39.74 20.69 26.77
N ALA A 719 -39.11 21.12 27.87
CA ALA A 719 -38.06 20.34 28.52
C ALA A 719 -38.58 19.04 29.18
N PHE A 720 -39.84 19.01 29.64
CA PHE A 720 -40.41 17.91 30.42
C PHE A 720 -41.86 17.58 30.03
N ASP A 721 -42.26 16.31 30.12
CA ASP A 721 -43.66 15.88 29.89
C ASP A 721 -44.56 16.42 31.01
N LYS A 722 -45.41 17.41 30.65
CA LYS A 722 -46.25 18.23 31.54
C LYS A 722 -47.07 17.41 32.56
N LYS A 723 -47.51 16.19 32.23
CA LYS A 723 -48.41 15.40 33.10
C LYS A 723 -47.70 14.36 33.98
N LYS A 724 -46.38 14.19 33.87
CA LYS A 724 -45.66 13.05 34.50
C LYS A 724 -44.50 13.43 35.42
N VAL A 725 -44.01 14.66 35.33
CA VAL A 725 -42.79 15.09 36.04
C VAL A 725 -43.13 15.99 37.23
N THR A 726 -42.50 15.70 38.38
CA THR A 726 -42.50 16.52 39.59
C THR A 726 -41.17 17.26 39.71
N ILE A 727 -41.22 18.58 39.86
CA ILE A 727 -40.06 19.46 40.04
C ILE A 727 -39.93 19.81 41.52
N HIS A 728 -38.82 19.41 42.12
CA HIS A 728 -38.49 19.67 43.52
C HIS A 728 -37.57 20.88 43.62
N VAL A 729 -38.06 21.97 44.23
CA VAL A 729 -37.33 23.24 44.40
C VAL A 729 -37.11 23.57 45.88
N PRO A 730 -36.10 24.37 46.26
CA PRO A 730 -35.96 24.85 47.63
C PRO A 730 -37.21 25.62 48.09
N LYS A 731 -37.59 25.51 49.37
CA LYS A 731 -38.79 26.16 49.95
C LYS A 731 -38.90 27.66 49.63
N LYS A 732 -37.78 28.38 49.63
CA LYS A 732 -37.71 29.82 49.29
C LYS A 732 -38.07 30.15 47.84
N LEU A 733 -38.02 29.18 46.94
CA LEU A 733 -38.38 29.35 45.53
C LEU A 733 -39.74 28.73 45.19
N TYR A 734 -40.32 27.95 46.11
CA TYR A 734 -41.57 27.24 45.88
C TYR A 734 -42.72 28.18 45.55
N GLN A 735 -42.93 29.20 46.39
CA GLN A 735 -43.97 30.21 46.19
C GLN A 735 -43.86 30.93 44.84
N LYS A 736 -42.62 31.14 44.33
CA LYS A 736 -42.39 31.77 43.03
C LYS A 736 -42.86 30.90 41.84
N TYR A 737 -42.91 29.59 42.02
CA TYR A 737 -43.13 28.62 40.93
C TYR A 737 -44.44 27.86 41.02
N GLU A 738 -45.04 27.75 42.21
CA GLU A 738 -46.37 27.15 42.40
C GLU A 738 -47.45 27.93 41.62
N ASP A 739 -47.38 29.27 41.64
CA ASP A 739 -48.36 30.14 41.00
C ASP A 739 -48.00 30.53 39.55
N SER A 740 -46.92 29.97 39.00
CA SER A 740 -46.44 30.36 37.67
C SER A 740 -47.30 29.74 36.57
N PRO A 741 -48.02 30.53 35.74
CA PRO A 741 -48.88 29.99 34.67
C PRO A 741 -48.09 29.28 33.56
N TYR A 742 -46.77 29.45 33.56
CA TYR A 742 -45.83 28.87 32.61
C TYR A 742 -45.25 27.51 33.03
N ILE A 743 -45.55 27.02 34.25
CA ILE A 743 -45.07 25.71 34.73
C ILE A 743 -46.24 24.73 34.81
N TYR A 744 -46.26 23.79 33.87
CA TYR A 744 -47.32 22.77 33.79
C TYR A 744 -46.99 21.48 34.55
N CYS A 745 -45.77 21.35 35.08
CA CYS A 745 -45.35 20.20 35.89
C CYS A 745 -45.74 20.44 37.36
N LYS A 746 -45.96 19.37 38.12
CA LYS A 746 -46.16 19.48 39.58
C LYS A 746 -44.89 20.03 40.23
N VAL A 747 -44.95 21.21 40.84
CA VAL A 747 -43.84 21.75 41.65
C VAL A 747 -44.07 21.37 43.11
N VAL A 748 -43.02 20.98 43.83
CA VAL A 748 -43.08 20.71 45.28
C VAL A 748 -41.89 21.33 45.98
N ALA A 749 -42.12 21.83 47.20
CA ALA A 749 -41.05 22.21 48.09
C ALA A 749 -40.26 20.96 48.49
N LYS A 750 -38.95 21.01 48.29
CA LYS A 750 -38.03 19.97 48.72
C LYS A 750 -38.08 19.88 50.25
N LYS A 751 -38.36 18.68 50.78
CA LYS A 751 -38.29 18.39 52.22
C LYS A 751 -36.90 18.67 52.77
#